data_AF-G3W994-F1
#
_entry.id   AF-G3W994-F1
#
_cell.length_a   1.000
_cell.length_b   1.000
_cell.length_c   1.000
_cell.angle_alpha   90.00
_cell.angle_beta   90.00
_cell.angle_gamma   90.00
#
_symmetry.space_group_name_H-M   'P 1'
#
loop_
_entity.id
_entity.type
_entity.pdbx_description
1 polymer ?
#
loop_
_entity_poly.entity_id
_entity_poly.type
_entity_poly.pdbx_seq_one_letter_code
_entity_poly.pdbx_strand_id
1 'polypeptide(L)'
;MERQRPSLSPMEQERILALLRAEVERLSGELQETTQEKVQAATYGLAVLEENADLKQKYGDLETELESHRLELHQLKQALAECHSNHKRATYDGENREECLLLETASKEAKLMERIEELQNDIKQMRFLVTNTSAENDRLSSIIQELRKECKCIETEKALLKDEVKQYKMKELRQLQDTAELKEENLSLQKQISCLKETQVEYEGLRREVQRRDEEIELRNSRLAEVTRQKEISDHHLEEALETLQSEREQKNELRRVLSGYINTYDSLGTLPINFDDLNQCNDDDLGIGYNNQVFRNRRENMMSMPQSSNSSRPQPGLVCDLLSELSLSEIQKLNQQLLQVDHEKSSLLSSIKELQAQLDSTKDALSKQQAQNNYLLEQIQALNKRYGSNEASLPFGKDGEKSSASDLHGLEHRCAASNCSQVARLKTELQELHQKYQDFEAKYKQDTEAWQEESQNLMEKIRFWAKSGKQKQEIITNLENELQASRKRSSEFQSKLSLAQEELQVISEDLANMYRRVCVCNNLLPDRGLLDGYKDGQETLVHTCKRHANDVMASVPLCRSHSNELFVKVLFSPETSTVKSGSSNQSVSDSPCESDGEESDKEPESLSNQISIIGSQVKQLQAALAISLRNKSLEAVSTELKDKNALVDEIMKLKSLLNTQREQIATLRTVLKANKQAADGALSNMKRKYEDEKLVVSETVNKLRHELKILKEDTATFSSLRAVFASRCDEYILQLSEIQQQLAAVEDEKKTLKSLLSLAIQQKRALTQRLEALEAQSNLPLNSQAKFGSESKGRPFKSNWR
;
A
#
# COMPACT_ATOMS: atom_id res chain seq x y z
N MET A 1 145.50 -135.81 -66.29
CA MET A 1 146.59 -136.21 -65.38
C MET A 1 146.13 -135.95 -63.95
N GLU A 2 146.43 -136.78 -62.94
CA GLU A 2 146.71 -138.24 -62.97
C GLU A 2 146.64 -138.81 -61.54
N ARG A 3 146.64 -140.15 -61.42
CA ARG A 3 146.76 -140.97 -60.19
C ARG A 3 145.54 -141.04 -59.25
N GLN A 4 144.87 -142.19 -59.40
CA GLN A 4 144.58 -143.18 -58.34
C GLN A 4 143.58 -142.86 -57.21
N ARG A 5 142.75 -143.88 -56.95
CA ARG A 5 141.81 -144.04 -55.82
C ARG A 5 142.58 -144.04 -54.48
N PRO A 6 141.90 -143.76 -53.35
CA PRO A 6 141.13 -144.84 -52.71
C PRO A 6 139.61 -144.71 -52.90
N SER A 7 138.91 -145.83 -52.69
CA SER A 7 137.46 -145.95 -52.86
C SER A 7 136.72 -145.63 -51.57
N LEU A 8 135.86 -144.61 -51.61
CA LEU A 8 134.67 -144.55 -50.75
C LEU A 8 133.56 -145.39 -51.39
N SER A 9 132.72 -145.99 -50.56
CA SER A 9 131.60 -146.83 -50.98
C SER A 9 130.41 -145.97 -51.48
N PRO A 10 129.62 -146.42 -52.47
CA PRO A 10 128.38 -145.72 -52.86
C PRO A 10 127.43 -145.53 -51.67
N MET A 11 127.41 -146.46 -50.70
CA MET A 11 126.60 -146.32 -49.48
C MET A 11 126.99 -145.11 -48.62
N GLU A 12 128.24 -144.62 -48.68
CA GLU A 12 128.68 -143.46 -47.90
C GLU A 12 128.19 -142.15 -48.53
N GLN A 13 128.13 -142.10 -49.86
CA GLN A 13 127.53 -140.98 -50.59
C GLN A 13 126.01 -140.95 -50.41
N GLU A 14 125.32 -142.09 -50.50
CA GLU A 14 123.89 -142.19 -50.19
C GLU A 14 123.60 -141.81 -48.73
N ARG A 15 124.42 -142.23 -47.77
CA ARG A 15 124.21 -141.91 -46.34
C ARG A 15 124.40 -140.41 -46.04
N ILE A 16 125.37 -139.75 -46.68
CA ILE A 16 125.54 -138.28 -46.55
C ILE A 16 124.37 -137.54 -47.23
N LEU A 17 123.94 -137.99 -48.41
CA LEU A 17 122.76 -137.41 -49.10
C LEU A 17 121.46 -137.65 -48.33
N ALA A 18 121.30 -138.79 -47.66
CA ALA A 18 120.15 -139.08 -46.81
C ALA A 18 120.13 -138.22 -45.54
N LEU A 19 121.28 -138.00 -44.89
CA LEU A 19 121.39 -137.09 -43.74
C LEU A 19 121.13 -135.63 -44.15
N LEU A 20 121.66 -135.18 -45.29
CA LEU A 20 121.37 -133.84 -45.82
C LEU A 20 119.90 -133.67 -46.22
N ARG A 21 119.24 -134.71 -46.76
CA ARG A 21 117.79 -134.69 -47.04
C ARG A 21 116.98 -134.62 -45.75
N ALA A 22 117.26 -135.47 -44.77
CA ALA A 22 116.58 -135.47 -43.48
C ALA A 22 116.75 -134.13 -42.73
N GLU A 23 117.92 -133.50 -42.84
CA GLU A 23 118.19 -132.18 -42.26
C GLU A 23 117.49 -131.05 -43.03
N VAL A 24 117.41 -131.11 -44.36
CA VAL A 24 116.59 -130.20 -45.18
C VAL A 24 115.09 -130.39 -44.88
N GLU A 25 114.63 -131.63 -44.68
CA GLU A 25 113.26 -131.93 -44.28
C GLU A 25 112.97 -131.38 -42.89
N ARG A 26 113.86 -131.58 -41.90
CA ARG A 26 113.76 -130.99 -40.55
C ARG A 26 113.69 -129.46 -40.61
N LEU A 27 114.63 -128.82 -41.30
CA LEU A 27 114.67 -127.36 -41.47
C LEU A 27 113.46 -126.83 -42.25
N SER A 28 112.90 -127.61 -43.19
CA SER A 28 111.65 -127.25 -43.88
C SER A 28 110.44 -127.38 -42.96
N GLY A 29 110.43 -128.35 -42.05
CA GLY A 29 109.42 -128.51 -40.99
C GLY A 29 109.45 -127.35 -40.01
N GLU A 30 110.62 -126.98 -39.49
CA GLU A 30 110.80 -125.83 -38.59
C GLU A 30 110.52 -124.48 -39.30
N LEU A 31 110.83 -124.36 -40.59
CA LEU A 31 110.42 -123.21 -41.39
C LEU A 31 108.90 -123.20 -41.61
N GLN A 32 108.25 -124.35 -41.79
CA GLN A 32 106.80 -124.45 -41.92
C GLN A 32 106.09 -124.17 -40.60
N GLU A 33 106.60 -124.67 -39.47
CA GLU A 33 106.09 -124.40 -38.12
C GLU A 33 106.24 -122.91 -37.80
N THR A 34 107.45 -122.34 -37.91
CA THR A 34 107.67 -120.91 -37.64
C THR A 34 107.01 -119.97 -38.67
N THR A 35 106.60 -120.43 -39.85
CA THR A 35 105.74 -119.65 -40.76
C THR A 35 104.26 -119.81 -40.41
N GLN A 36 103.80 -120.98 -39.95
CA GLN A 36 102.46 -121.15 -39.39
C GLN A 36 102.27 -120.32 -38.12
N GLU A 37 103.24 -120.30 -37.20
CA GLU A 37 103.24 -119.42 -36.01
C GLU A 37 103.20 -117.95 -36.40
N LYS A 38 103.99 -117.52 -37.40
CA LYS A 38 103.95 -116.13 -37.91
C LYS A 38 102.60 -115.79 -38.55
N VAL A 39 101.99 -116.72 -39.29
CA VAL A 39 100.65 -116.54 -39.86
C VAL A 39 99.59 -116.47 -38.75
N GLN A 40 99.66 -117.35 -37.75
CA GLN A 40 98.75 -117.33 -36.59
C GLN A 40 98.90 -116.02 -35.80
N ALA A 41 100.13 -115.60 -35.48
CA ALA A 41 100.42 -114.33 -34.83
C ALA A 41 99.96 -113.13 -35.67
N ALA A 42 100.05 -113.20 -36.99
CA ALA A 42 99.50 -112.18 -37.89
C ALA A 42 97.96 -112.19 -37.92
N THR A 43 97.29 -113.34 -37.87
CA THR A 43 95.82 -113.41 -37.81
C THR A 43 95.27 -112.96 -36.45
N TYR A 44 95.93 -113.33 -35.35
CA TYR A 44 95.58 -112.82 -34.02
C TYR A 44 95.91 -111.33 -33.88
N GLY A 45 97.05 -110.89 -34.43
CA GLY A 45 97.41 -109.46 -34.49
C GLY A 45 96.42 -108.64 -35.31
N LEU A 46 95.94 -109.17 -36.44
CA LEU A 46 94.89 -108.54 -37.25
C LEU A 46 93.56 -108.49 -36.50
N ALA A 47 93.10 -109.60 -35.92
CA ALA A 47 91.87 -109.63 -35.13
C ALA A 47 91.91 -108.66 -33.95
N VAL A 48 93.04 -108.57 -33.24
CA VAL A 48 93.24 -107.59 -32.15
C VAL A 48 93.27 -106.15 -32.68
N LEU A 49 93.82 -105.89 -33.88
CA LEU A 49 93.78 -104.57 -34.51
C LEU A 49 92.38 -104.19 -34.99
N GLU A 50 91.59 -105.15 -35.49
CA GLU A 50 90.20 -104.99 -35.88
C GLU A 50 89.33 -104.71 -34.64
N GLU A 51 89.43 -105.52 -33.57
CA GLU A 51 88.78 -105.24 -32.27
C GLU A 51 89.20 -103.88 -31.70
N ASN A 52 90.48 -103.49 -31.83
CA ASN A 52 90.97 -102.21 -31.36
C ASN A 52 90.44 -101.02 -32.19
N ALA A 53 90.22 -101.21 -33.49
CA ALA A 53 89.59 -100.23 -34.37
C ALA A 53 88.08 -100.11 -34.05
N ASP A 54 87.39 -101.23 -33.91
CA ASP A 54 85.98 -101.33 -33.49
C ASP A 54 85.73 -100.65 -32.15
N LEU A 55 86.62 -100.88 -31.17
CA LEU A 55 86.57 -100.23 -29.86
C LEU A 55 86.84 -98.72 -29.97
N LYS A 56 87.84 -98.30 -30.74
CA LYS A 56 88.12 -96.86 -30.98
C LYS A 56 86.95 -96.15 -31.65
N GLN A 57 86.28 -96.79 -32.61
CA GLN A 57 85.07 -96.24 -33.21
C GLN A 57 83.98 -96.10 -32.15
N LYS A 58 83.67 -97.16 -31.40
CA LYS A 58 82.64 -97.13 -30.33
C LYS A 58 82.95 -96.09 -29.24
N TYR A 59 84.23 -95.88 -28.90
CA TYR A 59 84.63 -94.80 -27.99
C TYR A 59 84.41 -93.41 -28.61
N GLY A 60 84.78 -93.20 -29.87
CA GLY A 60 84.52 -91.94 -30.58
C GLY A 60 83.03 -91.63 -30.73
N ASP A 61 82.23 -92.63 -31.10
CA ASP A 61 80.77 -92.52 -31.19
C ASP A 61 80.20 -92.11 -29.82
N LEU A 62 80.55 -92.81 -28.74
CA LEU A 62 80.14 -92.47 -27.36
C LEU A 62 80.64 -91.10 -26.90
N GLU A 63 81.84 -90.66 -27.31
CA GLU A 63 82.33 -89.30 -27.02
C GLU A 63 81.48 -88.25 -27.73
N THR A 64 81.05 -88.48 -28.98
CA THR A 64 80.14 -87.57 -29.68
C THR A 64 78.72 -87.55 -29.11
N GLU A 65 78.19 -88.70 -28.65
CA GLU A 65 76.91 -88.77 -27.92
C GLU A 65 77.00 -88.01 -26.58
N LEU A 66 78.10 -88.17 -25.84
CA LEU A 66 78.33 -87.44 -24.59
C LEU A 66 78.45 -85.93 -24.80
N GLU A 67 79.10 -85.46 -25.87
CA GLU A 67 79.13 -84.03 -26.19
C GLU A 67 77.79 -83.50 -26.71
N SER A 68 77.02 -84.30 -27.47
CA SER A 68 75.64 -83.93 -27.85
C SER A 68 74.76 -83.75 -26.61
N HIS A 69 74.77 -84.71 -25.70
CA HIS A 69 74.02 -84.63 -24.45
C HIS A 69 74.53 -83.51 -23.51
N ARG A 70 75.83 -83.16 -23.52
CA ARG A 70 76.35 -81.98 -22.83
C ARG A 70 75.78 -80.69 -23.43
N LEU A 71 75.72 -80.59 -24.75
CA LEU A 71 75.17 -79.43 -25.47
C LEU A 71 73.66 -79.28 -25.22
N GLU A 72 72.90 -80.36 -25.37
CA GLU A 72 71.46 -80.44 -25.06
C GLU A 72 71.17 -80.02 -23.61
N LEU A 73 71.93 -80.56 -22.66
CA LEU A 73 71.80 -80.23 -21.24
C LEU A 73 72.19 -78.78 -20.92
N HIS A 74 73.09 -78.17 -21.70
CA HIS A 74 73.39 -76.75 -21.60
C HIS A 74 72.25 -75.89 -22.17
N GLN A 75 71.73 -76.23 -23.35
CA GLN A 75 70.58 -75.55 -23.98
C GLN A 75 69.33 -75.63 -23.10
N LEU A 76 69.03 -76.80 -22.53
CA LEU A 76 67.90 -77.00 -21.60
C LEU A 76 68.07 -76.17 -20.32
N LYS A 77 69.29 -76.06 -19.77
CA LYS A 77 69.58 -75.17 -18.63
C LYS A 77 69.40 -73.70 -18.97
N GLN A 78 69.83 -73.26 -20.16
CA GLN A 78 69.63 -71.90 -20.63
C GLN A 78 68.13 -71.59 -20.82
N ALA A 79 67.40 -72.44 -21.54
CA ALA A 79 65.97 -72.30 -21.76
C ALA A 79 65.17 -72.30 -20.45
N LEU A 80 65.57 -73.12 -19.46
CA LEU A 80 64.99 -73.09 -18.11
C LEU A 80 65.26 -71.77 -17.38
N ALA A 81 66.50 -71.24 -17.46
CA ALA A 81 66.86 -69.96 -16.84
C ALA A 81 66.13 -68.78 -17.49
N GLU A 82 66.01 -68.77 -18.83
CA GLU A 82 65.24 -67.78 -19.58
C GLU A 82 63.75 -67.87 -19.27
N CYS A 83 63.18 -69.08 -19.19
CA CYS A 83 61.79 -69.31 -18.78
C CYS A 83 61.53 -68.79 -17.35
N HIS A 84 62.40 -69.13 -16.39
CA HIS A 84 62.30 -68.60 -15.02
C HIS A 84 62.45 -67.07 -14.96
N SER A 85 63.32 -66.47 -15.77
CA SER A 85 63.52 -65.01 -15.85
C SER A 85 62.29 -64.31 -16.44
N ASN A 86 61.75 -64.84 -17.54
CA ASN A 86 60.56 -64.31 -18.19
C ASN A 86 59.30 -64.50 -17.34
N HIS A 87 59.16 -65.62 -16.62
CA HIS A 87 58.09 -65.82 -15.66
C HIS A 87 58.15 -64.80 -14.51
N LYS A 88 59.32 -64.60 -13.90
CA LYS A 88 59.52 -63.57 -12.85
C LYS A 88 59.24 -62.16 -13.33
N ARG A 89 59.58 -61.83 -14.59
CA ARG A 89 59.22 -60.54 -15.19
C ARG A 89 57.71 -60.42 -15.38
N ALA A 90 57.07 -61.45 -15.93
CA ALA A 90 55.63 -61.45 -16.16
C ALA A 90 54.80 -61.41 -14.86
N THR A 91 55.26 -62.02 -13.76
CA THR A 91 54.61 -61.87 -12.45
C THR A 91 54.77 -60.45 -11.91
N TYR A 92 55.98 -59.88 -11.97
CA TYR A 92 56.23 -58.50 -11.54
C TYR A 92 55.47 -57.46 -12.37
N ASP A 93 55.43 -57.61 -13.70
CA ASP A 93 54.65 -56.75 -14.59
C ASP A 93 53.13 -56.89 -14.35
N GLY A 94 52.70 -58.05 -13.83
CA GLY A 94 51.33 -58.29 -13.34
C GLY A 94 51.06 -57.56 -12.03
N GLU A 95 51.85 -57.84 -10.99
CA GLU A 95 51.78 -57.23 -9.66
C GLU A 95 51.81 -55.70 -9.74
N ASN A 96 52.76 -55.12 -10.46
CA ASN A 96 52.89 -53.67 -10.66
C ASN A 96 51.71 -53.08 -11.46
N ARG A 97 51.06 -53.85 -12.36
CA ARG A 97 49.85 -53.37 -13.07
C ARG A 97 48.60 -53.47 -12.20
N GLU A 98 48.51 -54.45 -11.32
CA GLU A 98 47.45 -54.54 -10.31
C GLU A 98 47.60 -53.42 -9.28
N GLU A 99 48.81 -53.13 -8.80
CA GLU A 99 49.10 -51.98 -7.92
C GLU A 99 48.76 -50.65 -8.60
N CYS A 100 49.16 -50.44 -9.86
CA CYS A 100 48.76 -49.25 -10.62
C CYS A 100 47.24 -49.07 -10.71
N LEU A 101 46.49 -50.16 -10.94
CA LEU A 101 45.02 -50.12 -11.00
C LEU A 101 44.40 -49.83 -9.63
N LEU A 102 44.92 -50.42 -8.55
CA LEU A 102 44.46 -50.18 -7.18
C LEU A 102 44.70 -48.72 -6.75
N LEU A 103 45.86 -48.15 -7.11
CA LEU A 103 46.15 -46.72 -6.88
C LEU A 103 45.24 -45.81 -7.71
N GLU A 104 44.91 -46.20 -8.95
CA GLU A 104 43.96 -45.44 -9.78
C GLU A 104 42.54 -45.50 -9.21
N THR A 105 42.07 -46.65 -8.72
CA THR A 105 40.76 -46.76 -8.04
C THR A 105 40.74 -45.97 -6.74
N ALA A 106 41.77 -46.07 -5.89
CA ALA A 106 41.85 -45.29 -4.65
C ALA A 106 41.88 -43.77 -4.92
N SER A 107 42.57 -43.32 -5.98
CA SER A 107 42.56 -41.91 -6.39
C SER A 107 41.19 -41.44 -6.90
N LYS A 108 40.45 -42.30 -7.62
CA LYS A 108 39.07 -42.02 -8.06
C LYS A 108 38.11 -41.97 -6.89
N GLU A 109 38.19 -42.92 -5.97
CA GLU A 109 37.38 -42.97 -4.75
C GLU A 109 37.62 -41.76 -3.85
N ALA A 110 38.88 -41.37 -3.62
CA ALA A 110 39.21 -40.16 -2.85
C ALA A 110 38.57 -38.89 -3.44
N LYS A 111 38.67 -38.68 -4.76
CA LYS A 111 38.04 -37.54 -5.46
C LYS A 111 36.52 -37.58 -5.41
N LEU A 112 35.92 -38.78 -5.45
CA LEU A 112 34.47 -38.93 -5.29
C LEU A 112 34.02 -38.65 -3.85
N MET A 113 34.80 -39.05 -2.84
CA MET A 113 34.51 -38.69 -1.45
C MET A 113 34.65 -37.18 -1.20
N GLU A 114 35.73 -36.56 -1.68
CA GLU A 114 35.93 -35.10 -1.65
C GLU A 114 34.73 -34.37 -2.26
N ARG A 115 34.29 -34.77 -3.47
CA ARG A 115 33.12 -34.17 -4.13
C ARG A 115 31.80 -34.45 -3.39
N ILE A 116 31.67 -35.58 -2.70
CA ILE A 116 30.52 -35.88 -1.84
C ILE A 116 30.53 -34.97 -0.59
N GLU A 117 31.69 -34.72 0.02
CA GLU A 117 31.82 -33.83 1.17
C GLU A 117 31.53 -32.36 0.81
N GLU A 118 32.03 -31.88 -0.34
CA GLU A 118 31.66 -30.58 -0.93
C GLU A 118 30.13 -30.47 -1.04
N LEU A 119 29.48 -31.39 -1.76
CA LEU A 119 28.03 -31.36 -1.99
C LEU A 119 27.23 -31.50 -0.68
N GLN A 120 27.70 -32.27 0.29
CA GLN A 120 27.09 -32.32 1.63
C GLN A 120 27.22 -30.98 2.36
N ASN A 121 28.33 -30.28 2.20
CA ASN A 121 28.55 -28.97 2.84
C ASN A 121 27.75 -27.86 2.15
N ASP A 122 27.63 -27.88 0.82
CA ASP A 122 26.72 -27.02 0.05
C ASP A 122 25.27 -27.23 0.51
N ILE A 123 24.82 -28.48 0.65
CA ILE A 123 23.47 -28.81 1.16
C ILE A 123 23.26 -28.29 2.59
N LYS A 124 24.27 -28.36 3.47
CA LYS A 124 24.18 -27.79 4.84
C LYS A 124 24.07 -26.26 4.78
N GLN A 125 24.89 -25.59 3.98
CA GLN A 125 24.87 -24.13 3.81
C GLN A 125 23.54 -23.64 3.22
N MET A 126 23.04 -24.27 2.15
CA MET A 126 21.76 -23.92 1.52
C MET A 126 20.58 -24.14 2.48
N ARG A 127 20.59 -25.20 3.29
CA ARG A 127 19.60 -25.40 4.37
C ARG A 127 19.64 -24.27 5.40
N PHE A 128 20.83 -23.87 5.84
CA PHE A 128 20.99 -22.75 6.77
C PHE A 128 20.46 -21.43 6.20
N LEU A 129 20.80 -21.12 4.94
CA LEU A 129 20.29 -19.94 4.23
C LEU A 129 18.76 -19.96 4.10
N VAL A 130 18.15 -21.10 3.80
CA VAL A 130 16.69 -21.27 3.76
C VAL A 130 16.07 -21.06 5.15
N THR A 131 16.64 -21.60 6.23
CA THR A 131 16.12 -21.34 7.58
C THR A 131 16.26 -19.88 8.01
N ASN A 132 17.36 -19.21 7.66
CA ASN A 132 17.58 -17.81 7.99
C ASN A 132 16.65 -16.86 7.22
N THR A 133 16.43 -17.13 5.93
CA THR A 133 15.48 -16.38 5.10
C THR A 133 14.02 -16.65 5.47
N SER A 134 13.68 -17.86 5.96
CA SER A 134 12.38 -18.11 6.58
C SER A 134 12.19 -17.25 7.83
N ALA A 135 13.16 -17.25 8.76
CA ALA A 135 13.06 -16.49 10.00
C ALA A 135 12.92 -14.97 9.77
N GLU A 136 13.62 -14.41 8.78
CA GLU A 136 13.46 -12.99 8.41
C GLU A 136 12.12 -12.73 7.70
N ASN A 137 11.61 -13.64 6.88
CA ASN A 137 10.26 -13.54 6.31
C ASN A 137 9.17 -13.57 7.41
N ASP A 138 9.34 -14.40 8.43
CA ASP A 138 8.44 -14.46 9.59
C ASP A 138 8.50 -13.15 10.41
N ARG A 139 9.71 -12.61 10.63
CA ARG A 139 9.92 -11.31 11.32
C ARG A 139 9.29 -10.15 10.55
N LEU A 140 9.52 -10.07 9.24
CA LEU A 140 8.89 -9.09 8.36
C LEU A 140 7.37 -9.26 8.31
N SER A 141 6.86 -10.49 8.38
CA SER A 141 5.43 -10.77 8.45
C SER A 141 4.79 -10.27 9.75
N SER A 142 5.49 -10.36 10.89
CA SER A 142 5.05 -9.75 12.16
C SER A 142 4.96 -8.23 12.04
N ILE A 143 6.02 -7.59 11.54
CA ILE A 143 6.07 -6.12 11.34
C ILE A 143 4.96 -5.66 10.39
N ILE A 144 4.71 -6.39 9.29
CA ILE A 144 3.58 -6.13 8.39
C ILE A 144 2.22 -6.31 9.10
N GLN A 145 2.10 -7.26 10.03
CA GLN A 145 0.88 -7.43 10.83
C GLN A 145 0.70 -6.30 11.87
N GLU A 146 1.78 -5.79 12.46
CA GLU A 146 1.81 -4.67 13.40
C GLU A 146 1.43 -3.36 12.70
N LEU A 147 2.08 -3.00 11.60
CA LEU A 147 1.72 -1.85 10.76
C LEU A 147 0.25 -1.94 10.27
N ARG A 148 -0.27 -3.15 9.98
CA ARG A 148 -1.69 -3.37 9.65
C ARG A 148 -2.64 -3.20 10.83
N LYS A 149 -2.19 -3.30 12.09
CA LYS A 149 -2.97 -2.95 13.28
C LYS A 149 -2.96 -1.42 13.46
N GLU A 150 -1.79 -0.80 13.39
CA GLU A 150 -1.62 0.66 13.51
C GLU A 150 -2.44 1.43 12.46
N CYS A 151 -2.38 1.03 11.19
CA CYS A 151 -3.21 1.63 10.13
C CYS A 151 -4.71 1.56 10.45
N LYS A 152 -5.20 0.46 11.05
CA LYS A 152 -6.61 0.33 11.46
C LYS A 152 -6.95 1.25 12.63
N CYS A 153 -6.06 1.38 13.62
CA CYS A 153 -6.22 2.33 14.73
C CYS A 153 -6.34 3.77 14.19
N ILE A 154 -5.41 4.17 13.32
CA ILE A 154 -5.41 5.49 12.66
C ILE A 154 -6.67 5.68 11.80
N GLU A 155 -7.16 4.64 11.11
CA GLU A 155 -8.44 4.70 10.40
C GLU A 155 -9.65 4.90 11.32
N THR A 156 -9.67 4.26 12.50
CA THR A 156 -10.73 4.47 13.50
C THR A 156 -10.68 5.85 14.15
N GLU A 157 -9.51 6.35 14.52
CA GLU A 157 -9.32 7.72 15.04
C GLU A 157 -9.75 8.76 14.00
N LYS A 158 -9.35 8.56 12.73
CA LYS A 158 -9.76 9.38 11.59
C LYS A 158 -11.26 9.31 11.28
N ALA A 159 -11.96 8.27 11.72
CA ALA A 159 -13.43 8.21 11.68
C ALA A 159 -14.05 9.02 12.83
N LEU A 160 -13.58 8.82 14.07
CA LEU A 160 -14.04 9.56 15.25
C LEU A 160 -13.85 11.07 15.07
N LEU A 161 -12.66 11.53 14.68
CA LEU A 161 -12.38 12.95 14.43
C LEU A 161 -13.25 13.56 13.32
N LYS A 162 -13.64 12.78 12.30
CA LYS A 162 -14.60 13.25 11.28
C LYS A 162 -16.00 13.44 11.86
N ASP A 163 -16.42 12.55 12.76
CA ASP A 163 -17.74 12.62 13.39
C ASP A 163 -17.81 13.70 14.46
N GLU A 164 -16.73 13.95 15.20
CA GLU A 164 -16.57 15.16 16.01
C GLU A 164 -16.69 16.43 15.17
N VAL A 165 -15.98 16.53 14.04
CA VAL A 165 -16.08 17.68 13.13
C VAL A 165 -17.50 17.86 12.57
N LYS A 166 -18.26 16.78 12.32
CA LYS A 166 -19.70 16.88 12.00
C LYS A 166 -20.49 17.45 13.18
N GLN A 167 -20.28 16.95 14.39
CA GLN A 167 -20.96 17.44 15.59
C GLN A 167 -20.67 18.92 15.87
N TYR A 168 -19.42 19.38 15.71
CA TYR A 168 -19.07 20.79 15.85
C TYR A 168 -19.78 21.65 14.82
N LYS A 169 -19.82 21.25 13.55
CA LYS A 169 -20.59 21.96 12.50
C LYS A 169 -22.10 22.00 12.78
N MET A 170 -22.67 20.95 13.38
CA MET A 170 -24.08 20.95 13.79
C MET A 170 -24.34 21.85 15.01
N LYS A 171 -23.37 21.98 15.93
CA LYS A 171 -23.44 22.93 17.07
C LYS A 171 -23.32 24.37 16.58
N GLU A 172 -22.37 24.65 15.70
CA GLU A 172 -22.15 25.94 15.04
C GLU A 172 -23.40 26.38 14.25
N LEU A 173 -23.99 25.49 13.43
CA LEU A 173 -25.19 25.81 12.66
C LEU A 173 -26.40 26.17 13.55
N ARG A 174 -26.58 25.47 14.68
CA ARG A 174 -27.61 25.82 15.68
C ARG A 174 -27.33 27.18 16.31
N GLN A 175 -26.12 27.44 16.77
CA GLN A 175 -25.75 28.74 17.34
C GLN A 175 -25.92 29.89 16.32
N LEU A 176 -25.67 29.65 15.04
CA LEU A 176 -25.94 30.62 13.98
C LEU A 176 -27.45 30.87 13.79
N GLN A 177 -28.29 29.83 13.89
CA GLN A 177 -29.75 29.95 13.90
C GLN A 177 -30.25 30.70 15.15
N ASP A 178 -29.83 30.29 16.35
CA ASP A 178 -30.19 30.95 17.62
C ASP A 178 -29.86 32.46 17.58
N THR A 179 -28.68 32.81 17.06
CA THR A 179 -28.29 34.23 16.90
C THR A 179 -28.94 34.92 15.71
N ALA A 180 -29.64 34.23 14.80
CA ALA A 180 -30.49 34.86 13.78
C ALA A 180 -31.87 35.18 14.39
N GLU A 181 -32.49 34.21 15.05
CA GLU A 181 -33.77 34.37 15.74
C GLU A 181 -33.72 35.52 16.76
N LEU A 182 -32.69 35.57 17.63
CA LEU A 182 -32.47 36.68 18.56
C LEU A 182 -32.26 38.05 17.89
N LYS A 183 -31.76 38.11 16.64
CA LYS A 183 -31.64 39.37 15.89
C LYS A 183 -32.99 39.80 15.30
N GLU A 184 -33.81 38.85 14.86
CA GLU A 184 -35.17 39.12 14.37
C GLU A 184 -36.08 39.59 15.51
N GLU A 185 -36.01 38.97 16.69
CA GLU A 185 -36.67 39.45 17.91
C GLU A 185 -36.22 40.88 18.28
N ASN A 186 -34.90 41.14 18.32
CA ASN A 186 -34.37 42.46 18.65
C ASN A 186 -34.83 43.54 17.66
N LEU A 187 -34.81 43.23 16.35
CA LEU A 187 -35.31 44.09 15.29
C LEU A 187 -36.83 44.32 15.40
N SER A 188 -37.60 43.30 15.82
CA SER A 188 -39.04 43.41 16.07
C SER A 188 -39.34 44.36 17.24
N LEU A 189 -38.64 44.19 18.36
CA LEU A 189 -38.72 45.09 19.52
C LEU A 189 -38.28 46.52 19.17
N GLN A 190 -37.23 46.70 18.36
CA GLN A 190 -36.78 48.02 17.92
C GLN A 190 -37.83 48.72 17.03
N LYS A 191 -38.52 47.97 16.15
CA LYS A 191 -39.67 48.48 15.38
C LYS A 191 -40.81 48.89 16.31
N GLN A 192 -41.20 48.03 17.25
CA GLN A 192 -42.27 48.32 18.22
C GLN A 192 -41.98 49.57 19.05
N ILE A 193 -40.74 49.71 19.56
CA ILE A 193 -40.28 50.92 20.27
C ILE A 193 -40.33 52.17 19.38
N SER A 194 -40.09 52.04 18.08
CA SER A 194 -40.18 53.16 17.13
C SER A 194 -41.64 53.59 16.92
N CYS A 195 -42.56 52.66 16.69
CA CYS A 195 -44.00 52.95 16.57
C CYS A 195 -44.60 53.52 17.88
N LEU A 196 -44.11 53.08 19.04
CA LEU A 196 -44.50 53.64 20.35
C LEU A 196 -44.01 55.08 20.54
N LYS A 197 -42.85 55.45 20.00
CA LYS A 197 -42.36 56.84 20.01
C LYS A 197 -43.14 57.72 19.04
N GLU A 198 -43.49 57.20 17.86
CA GLU A 198 -44.32 57.89 16.88
C GLU A 198 -45.72 58.20 17.45
N THR A 199 -46.41 57.19 17.95
CA THR A 199 -47.74 57.35 18.61
C THR A 199 -47.68 58.19 19.89
N GLN A 200 -46.56 58.19 20.64
CA GLN A 200 -46.35 59.13 21.74
C GLN A 200 -46.31 60.60 21.24
N VAL A 201 -45.60 60.87 20.13
CA VAL A 201 -45.53 62.22 19.53
C VAL A 201 -46.90 62.65 18.99
N GLU A 202 -47.66 61.73 18.36
CA GLU A 202 -49.04 61.99 17.93
C GLU A 202 -49.94 62.35 19.12
N TYR A 203 -49.92 61.55 20.19
CA TYR A 203 -50.66 61.83 21.44
C TYR A 203 -50.28 63.18 22.04
N GLU A 204 -48.99 63.51 22.06
CA GLU A 204 -48.47 64.80 22.51
C GLU A 204 -48.90 65.98 21.61
N GLY A 205 -49.08 65.75 20.30
CA GLY A 205 -49.66 66.70 19.37
C GLY A 205 -51.14 66.94 19.65
N LEU A 206 -51.93 65.85 19.75
CA LEU A 206 -53.36 65.89 20.07
C LEU A 206 -53.63 66.55 21.44
N ARG A 207 -52.78 66.30 22.44
CA ARG A 207 -52.87 66.97 23.75
C ARG A 207 -52.72 68.48 23.64
N ARG A 208 -51.77 68.98 22.83
CA ARG A 208 -51.59 70.42 22.58
C ARG A 208 -52.72 71.01 21.73
N GLU A 209 -53.32 70.23 20.83
CA GLU A 209 -54.52 70.62 20.10
C GLU A 209 -55.70 70.83 21.06
N VAL A 210 -55.97 69.86 21.95
CA VAL A 210 -57.02 69.95 22.98
C VAL A 210 -56.81 71.18 23.88
N GLN A 211 -55.60 71.37 24.43
CA GLN A 211 -55.31 72.53 25.28
C GLN A 211 -55.60 73.87 24.58
N ARG A 212 -55.29 74.00 23.28
CA ARG A 212 -55.62 75.20 22.50
C ARG A 212 -57.14 75.38 22.31
N ARG A 213 -57.90 74.29 22.19
CA ARG A 213 -59.38 74.36 22.15
C ARG A 213 -59.96 74.76 23.51
N ASP A 214 -59.37 74.28 24.60
CA ASP A 214 -59.76 74.70 25.95
C ASP A 214 -59.50 76.20 26.14
N GLU A 215 -58.33 76.72 25.73
CA GLU A 215 -58.01 78.17 25.70
C GLU A 215 -59.00 78.97 24.82
N GLU A 216 -59.37 78.46 23.63
CA GLU A 216 -60.41 79.07 22.79
C GLU A 216 -61.80 79.07 23.46
N ILE A 217 -62.14 78.03 24.22
CA ILE A 217 -63.39 77.89 24.95
C ILE A 217 -63.41 78.86 26.15
N GLU A 218 -62.33 78.97 26.91
CA GLU A 218 -62.19 79.93 28.02
C GLU A 218 -62.30 81.38 27.54
N LEU A 219 -61.69 81.72 26.39
CA LEU A 219 -61.82 83.04 25.77
C LEU A 219 -63.25 83.33 25.30
N ARG A 220 -63.95 82.33 24.72
CA ARG A 220 -65.37 82.46 24.34
C ARG A 220 -66.27 82.59 25.57
N ASN A 221 -66.02 81.82 26.62
CA ASN A 221 -66.77 81.87 27.88
C ASN A 221 -66.57 83.22 28.59
N SER A 222 -65.37 83.78 28.56
CA SER A 222 -65.08 85.12 29.11
C SER A 222 -65.84 86.22 28.36
N ARG A 223 -65.87 86.16 27.02
CA ARG A 223 -66.68 87.07 26.18
C ARG A 223 -68.18 86.88 26.42
N LEU A 224 -68.63 85.64 26.59
CA LEU A 224 -70.03 85.35 26.90
C LEU A 224 -70.41 85.91 28.27
N ALA A 225 -69.57 85.74 29.29
CA ALA A 225 -69.77 86.33 30.62
C ALA A 225 -69.78 87.87 30.59
N GLU A 226 -68.94 88.49 29.76
CA GLU A 226 -68.98 89.95 29.54
C GLU A 226 -70.29 90.39 28.88
N VAL A 227 -70.77 89.68 27.86
CA VAL A 227 -72.07 89.94 27.22
C VAL A 227 -73.23 89.70 28.18
N THR A 228 -73.18 88.65 29.00
CA THR A 228 -74.17 88.41 30.06
C THR A 228 -74.18 89.55 31.08
N ARG A 229 -73.01 90.02 31.54
CA ARG A 229 -72.89 91.19 32.42
C ARG A 229 -73.43 92.47 31.77
N GLN A 230 -73.18 92.69 30.48
CA GLN A 230 -73.73 93.83 29.75
C GLN A 230 -75.27 93.71 29.62
N LYS A 231 -75.80 92.50 29.46
CA LYS A 231 -77.24 92.23 29.49
C LYS A 231 -77.82 92.49 30.89
N GLU A 232 -77.23 91.96 31.95
CA GLU A 232 -77.65 92.18 33.36
C GLU A 232 -77.73 93.68 33.68
N ILE A 233 -76.73 94.47 33.27
CA ILE A 233 -76.73 95.93 33.43
C ILE A 233 -77.86 96.59 32.61
N SER A 234 -78.13 96.09 31.39
CA SER A 234 -79.19 96.61 30.53
C SER A 234 -80.60 96.26 31.02
N ASP A 235 -80.77 95.04 31.54
CA ASP A 235 -81.98 94.58 32.20
C ASP A 235 -82.21 95.41 33.48
N HIS A 236 -81.18 95.67 34.27
CA HIS A 236 -81.29 96.45 35.51
C HIS A 236 -81.59 97.93 35.27
N HIS A 237 -80.98 98.59 34.27
CA HIS A 237 -81.40 99.93 33.87
C HIS A 237 -82.86 99.99 33.39
N LEU A 238 -83.37 98.88 32.83
CA LEU A 238 -84.78 98.74 32.44
C LEU A 238 -85.68 98.50 33.67
N GLU A 239 -85.23 97.77 34.68
CA GLU A 239 -85.88 97.67 35.99
C GLU A 239 -85.96 99.05 36.68
N GLU A 240 -84.85 99.79 36.78
CA GLU A 240 -84.81 101.16 37.32
C GLU A 240 -85.76 102.11 36.56
N ALA A 241 -85.81 102.01 35.23
CA ALA A 241 -86.73 102.78 34.40
C ALA A 241 -88.21 102.40 34.63
N LEU A 242 -88.49 101.13 34.93
CA LEU A 242 -89.85 100.67 35.27
C LEU A 242 -90.24 101.04 36.70
N GLU A 243 -89.33 100.96 37.68
CA GLU A 243 -89.57 101.36 39.06
C GLU A 243 -89.74 102.88 39.18
N THR A 244 -88.92 103.69 38.49
CA THR A 244 -89.12 105.14 38.42
C THR A 244 -90.47 105.49 37.78
N LEU A 245 -90.84 104.87 36.65
CA LEU A 245 -92.18 105.01 36.07
C LEU A 245 -93.31 104.52 36.99
N GLN A 246 -93.08 103.50 37.82
CA GLN A 246 -94.04 103.09 38.85
C GLN A 246 -94.14 104.16 39.95
N SER A 247 -93.03 104.69 40.45
CA SER A 247 -93.02 105.76 41.44
C SER A 247 -93.70 107.05 40.93
N GLU A 248 -93.54 107.39 39.65
CA GLU A 248 -94.28 108.49 39.00
C GLU A 248 -95.78 108.20 38.92
N ARG A 249 -96.17 106.96 38.59
CA ARG A 249 -97.58 106.53 38.60
C ARG A 249 -98.16 106.57 40.01
N GLU A 250 -97.40 106.18 41.02
CA GLU A 250 -97.79 106.22 42.43
C GLU A 250 -97.90 107.65 42.94
N GLN A 251 -96.94 108.53 42.68
CA GLN A 251 -97.03 109.96 42.96
C GLN A 251 -98.21 110.62 42.23
N LYS A 252 -98.45 110.27 40.96
CA LYS A 252 -99.61 110.74 40.18
C LYS A 252 -100.92 110.22 40.75
N ASN A 253 -100.94 109.00 41.29
CA ASN A 253 -102.09 108.44 41.98
C ASN A 253 -102.27 109.00 43.40
N GLU A 254 -101.19 109.40 44.08
CA GLU A 254 -101.20 110.14 45.35
C GLU A 254 -101.77 111.55 45.13
N LEU A 255 -101.29 112.29 44.13
CA LEU A 255 -101.85 113.57 43.73
C LEU A 255 -103.32 113.46 43.32
N ARG A 256 -103.71 112.38 42.60
CA ARG A 256 -105.12 112.05 42.34
C ARG A 256 -105.89 111.71 43.62
N ARG A 257 -105.28 111.08 44.62
CA ARG A 257 -105.91 110.75 45.91
C ARG A 257 -106.06 111.99 46.80
N VAL A 258 -105.12 112.92 46.75
CA VAL A 258 -105.21 114.24 47.41
C VAL A 258 -106.27 115.10 46.73
N LEU A 259 -106.30 115.15 45.39
CA LEU A 259 -107.40 115.79 44.65
C LEU A 259 -108.75 115.12 44.95
N SER A 260 -108.80 113.78 44.99
CA SER A 260 -109.98 113.03 45.42
C SER A 260 -110.30 113.28 46.90
N GLY A 261 -109.33 113.61 47.75
CA GLY A 261 -109.54 113.99 49.14
C GLY A 261 -110.21 115.35 49.26
N TYR A 262 -109.75 116.34 48.49
CA TYR A 262 -110.43 117.63 48.34
C TYR A 262 -111.86 117.46 47.77
N ILE A 263 -112.05 116.57 46.79
CA ILE A 263 -113.38 116.23 46.26
C ILE A 263 -114.25 115.53 47.34
N ASN A 264 -113.68 114.60 48.11
CA ASN A 264 -114.37 113.89 49.20
C ASN A 264 -114.66 114.77 50.43
N THR A 265 -114.06 115.96 50.54
CA THR A 265 -114.53 116.98 51.50
C THR A 265 -115.79 117.72 51.03
N TYR A 266 -116.26 117.48 49.80
CA TYR A 266 -117.39 118.19 49.20
C TYR A 266 -118.51 117.32 48.60
N ASP A 267 -118.41 116.00 48.57
CA ASP A 267 -119.59 115.16 48.37
C ASP A 267 -119.55 113.80 49.09
N SER A 268 -120.73 113.31 49.48
CA SER A 268 -120.91 112.23 50.44
C SER A 268 -122.16 111.39 50.13
N LEU A 269 -122.07 110.47 49.17
CA LEU A 269 -122.95 109.29 48.99
C LEU A 269 -122.34 108.38 47.89
N GLY A 270 -122.26 107.05 48.04
CA GLY A 270 -121.69 106.21 46.96
C GLY A 270 -121.37 104.72 47.16
N THR A 271 -121.44 104.18 48.38
CA THR A 271 -121.73 102.77 48.74
C THR A 271 -121.28 101.58 47.83
N LEU A 272 -120.35 100.79 48.36
CA LEU A 272 -120.05 99.34 48.13
C LEU A 272 -119.16 98.85 46.94
N PRO A 273 -118.45 97.71 47.09
CA PRO A 273 -117.42 97.22 46.16
C PRO A 273 -117.86 96.00 45.32
N ILE A 274 -117.02 95.59 44.36
CA ILE A 274 -117.15 94.33 43.60
C ILE A 274 -115.77 93.64 43.51
N ASN A 275 -115.67 92.41 44.03
CA ASN A 275 -114.59 91.47 43.69
C ASN A 275 -114.78 90.96 42.26
N PHE A 276 -113.69 90.61 41.58
CA PHE A 276 -113.70 89.52 40.61
C PHE A 276 -112.39 88.73 40.70
N ASP A 277 -112.48 87.56 41.31
CA ASP A 277 -111.52 86.47 41.21
C ASP A 277 -111.79 85.65 39.92
N ASP A 278 -110.86 84.76 39.58
CA ASP A 278 -111.05 83.60 38.69
C ASP A 278 -111.28 83.93 37.17
N LEU A 279 -110.85 83.14 36.18
CA LEU A 279 -110.66 81.68 36.09
C LEU A 279 -109.41 81.29 35.25
N ASN A 280 -108.72 80.22 35.68
CA ASN A 280 -108.47 78.92 35.00
C ASN A 280 -108.31 78.84 33.45
N GLN A 281 -107.62 77.86 32.84
CA GLN A 281 -106.79 76.71 33.30
C GLN A 281 -105.99 76.13 32.11
N CYS A 282 -104.87 75.47 32.39
CA CYS A 282 -104.53 74.09 31.99
C CYS A 282 -103.17 73.73 32.64
N ASN A 283 -102.98 72.64 33.38
CA ASN A 283 -103.26 71.22 33.11
C ASN A 283 -102.30 70.67 32.00
N ASP A 284 -101.44 69.67 32.24
CA ASP A 284 -101.26 68.82 33.44
C ASP A 284 -99.77 68.51 33.74
N ASP A 285 -99.55 68.08 34.98
CA ASP A 285 -98.62 67.07 35.55
C ASP A 285 -97.82 66.18 34.55
N ASP A 286 -96.70 65.54 34.93
CA ASP A 286 -96.32 65.01 36.25
C ASP A 286 -94.79 65.01 36.51
N LEU A 287 -94.41 64.67 37.74
CA LEU A 287 -93.08 64.67 38.34
C LEU A 287 -92.10 63.66 37.68
N GLY A 288 -90.77 63.84 37.79
CA GLY A 288 -90.03 64.95 38.39
C GLY A 288 -88.66 64.51 38.95
N ILE A 289 -88.05 65.41 39.76
CA ILE A 289 -87.01 65.18 40.79
C ILE A 289 -85.83 64.23 40.45
N GLY A 290 -84.58 64.67 40.40
CA GLY A 290 -84.05 66.02 40.68
C GLY A 290 -82.51 66.02 40.75
N TYR A 291 -81.90 67.20 40.53
CA TYR A 291 -80.45 67.40 40.64
C TYR A 291 -79.97 67.36 42.10
N ASN A 292 -78.76 66.83 42.33
CA ASN A 292 -77.55 67.56 42.79
C ASN A 292 -76.39 66.54 43.03
N ASN A 293 -75.16 66.77 42.54
CA ASN A 293 -74.09 67.62 43.12
C ASN A 293 -73.65 67.16 44.54
N GLN A 294 -72.36 67.09 44.93
CA GLN A 294 -71.15 67.70 44.35
C GLN A 294 -69.82 67.12 44.93
N VAL A 295 -68.68 67.51 44.32
CA VAL A 295 -67.33 67.71 44.94
C VAL A 295 -66.40 66.51 45.27
N PHE A 296 -65.09 66.75 45.06
CA PHE A 296 -63.89 65.92 45.30
C PHE A 296 -63.48 65.79 46.78
N ARG A 297 -62.73 64.72 47.13
CA ARG A 297 -61.32 64.79 47.63
C ARG A 297 -60.70 63.43 48.04
N ASN A 298 -59.37 63.32 47.80
CA ASN A 298 -58.38 62.42 48.47
C ASN A 298 -58.59 60.88 48.33
N ARG A 299 -57.59 60.00 48.12
CA ARG A 299 -56.12 59.90 48.32
C ARG A 299 -55.79 58.86 49.42
N ARG A 300 -55.03 57.83 48.99
CA ARG A 300 -54.11 56.90 49.71
C ARG A 300 -54.57 55.51 50.17
N GLU A 301 -53.77 54.53 49.70
CA GLU A 301 -53.15 53.39 50.39
C GLU A 301 -53.97 52.17 50.86
N ASN A 302 -53.27 51.02 50.80
CA ASN A 302 -53.55 49.72 51.43
C ASN A 302 -54.78 48.93 50.92
N MET A 303 -54.79 47.58 50.97
CA MET A 303 -53.75 46.53 50.93
C MET A 303 -54.48 45.18 50.77
N MET A 304 -53.80 44.10 50.35
CA MET A 304 -54.16 42.68 50.57
C MET A 304 -55.64 42.25 50.41
N SER A 305 -55.95 41.38 49.45
CA SER A 305 -56.31 39.96 49.73
C SER A 305 -56.91 39.24 48.52
N MET A 306 -56.68 37.92 48.47
CA MET A 306 -57.48 36.95 47.69
C MET A 306 -58.92 36.89 48.24
N PRO A 307 -59.85 36.29 47.48
CA PRO A 307 -60.37 35.01 47.98
C PRO A 307 -60.40 33.90 46.92
N GLN A 308 -60.16 32.67 47.38
CA GLN A 308 -60.64 31.47 46.70
C GLN A 308 -62.08 31.18 47.16
N SER A 309 -62.97 30.79 46.23
CA SER A 309 -64.07 29.88 46.57
C SER A 309 -64.54 29.10 45.34
N SER A 310 -64.49 27.79 45.46
CA SER A 310 -64.82 26.79 44.43
C SER A 310 -66.32 26.64 44.14
N ASN A 311 -66.64 26.16 42.94
CA ASN A 311 -67.85 25.36 42.58
C ASN A 311 -69.21 26.11 42.60
N SER A 312 -70.20 25.78 41.75
CA SER A 312 -70.33 24.74 40.71
C SER A 312 -71.35 25.14 39.63
N SER A 313 -71.25 24.56 38.42
CA SER A 313 -72.37 23.97 37.63
C SER A 313 -71.97 23.67 36.18
N ARG A 314 -72.42 22.53 35.65
CA ARG A 314 -72.34 22.15 34.21
C ARG A 314 -73.57 22.66 33.46
N PRO A 315 -73.49 22.82 32.13
CA PRO A 315 -74.25 21.89 31.27
C PRO A 315 -73.35 20.94 30.46
N GLN A 316 -73.96 20.11 29.60
CA GLN A 316 -73.36 18.96 28.90
C GLN A 316 -73.09 19.26 27.39
N PRO A 317 -72.55 18.34 26.55
CA PRO A 317 -71.39 18.67 25.74
C PRO A 317 -71.67 18.85 24.22
N GLY A 318 -70.94 19.76 23.60
CA GLY A 318 -70.85 19.90 22.14
C GLY A 318 -69.74 19.01 21.54
N LEU A 319 -69.99 18.50 20.34
CA LEU A 319 -69.27 17.39 19.68
C LEU A 319 -67.87 17.74 19.10
N VAL A 320 -67.08 18.57 19.81
CA VAL A 320 -65.84 19.18 19.29
C VAL A 320 -64.59 18.84 20.14
N CYS A 321 -64.76 18.33 21.37
CA CYS A 321 -63.65 18.21 22.31
C CYS A 321 -62.72 17.01 22.08
N ASP A 322 -63.20 15.89 21.55
CA ASP A 322 -62.41 14.65 21.48
C ASP A 322 -61.22 14.76 20.51
N LEU A 323 -61.42 15.34 19.32
CA LEU A 323 -60.39 15.36 18.27
C LEU A 323 -59.13 16.16 18.64
N LEU A 324 -59.29 17.22 19.46
CA LEU A 324 -58.18 18.00 20.01
C LEU A 324 -57.59 17.35 21.28
N SER A 325 -58.41 16.65 22.05
CA SER A 325 -57.97 15.95 23.27
C SER A 325 -57.12 14.72 22.94
N GLU A 326 -57.51 13.89 21.97
CA GLU A 326 -56.74 12.71 21.57
C GLU A 326 -55.39 13.08 20.94
N LEU A 327 -55.37 14.07 20.04
CA LEU A 327 -54.14 14.49 19.38
C LEU A 327 -53.13 15.04 20.39
N SER A 328 -53.58 15.97 21.25
CA SER A 328 -52.73 16.57 22.29
C SER A 328 -52.33 15.58 23.39
N LEU A 329 -53.20 14.64 23.80
CA LEU A 329 -52.80 13.55 24.71
C LEU A 329 -51.70 12.68 24.10
N SER A 330 -51.81 12.31 22.82
CA SER A 330 -50.78 11.50 22.16
C SER A 330 -49.43 12.20 22.05
N GLU A 331 -49.44 13.53 21.90
CA GLU A 331 -48.24 14.36 21.76
C GLU A 331 -47.61 14.67 23.13
N ILE A 332 -48.43 15.01 24.12
CA ILE A 332 -48.02 15.16 25.53
C ILE A 332 -47.48 13.83 26.09
N GLN A 333 -48.03 12.68 25.72
CA GLN A 333 -47.50 11.37 26.12
C GLN A 333 -46.12 11.10 25.49
N LYS A 334 -45.92 11.42 24.20
CA LYS A 334 -44.61 11.32 23.53
C LYS A 334 -43.58 12.25 24.18
N LEU A 335 -43.95 13.50 24.47
CA LEU A 335 -43.08 14.47 25.13
C LEU A 335 -42.71 14.03 26.55
N ASN A 336 -43.65 13.49 27.34
CA ASN A 336 -43.33 12.91 28.65
C ASN A 336 -42.42 11.68 28.54
N GLN A 337 -42.61 10.82 27.54
CA GLN A 337 -41.76 9.66 27.31
C GLN A 337 -40.33 10.05 26.90
N GLN A 338 -40.19 11.08 26.06
CA GLN A 338 -38.90 11.70 25.73
C GLN A 338 -38.24 12.36 26.95
N LEU A 339 -39.01 13.06 27.80
CA LEU A 339 -38.51 13.66 29.03
C LEU A 339 -37.98 12.60 30.01
N LEU A 340 -38.71 11.51 30.21
CA LEU A 340 -38.30 10.37 31.03
C LEU A 340 -37.03 9.68 30.48
N GLN A 341 -36.90 9.57 29.15
CA GLN A 341 -35.68 9.08 28.52
C GLN A 341 -34.49 10.03 28.80
N VAL A 342 -34.67 11.34 28.61
CA VAL A 342 -33.63 12.34 28.89
C VAL A 342 -33.22 12.36 30.37
N ASP A 343 -34.15 12.23 31.32
CA ASP A 343 -33.82 12.12 32.74
C ASP A 343 -33.12 10.79 33.09
N HIS A 344 -33.40 9.70 32.37
CA HIS A 344 -32.66 8.44 32.51
C HIS A 344 -31.23 8.55 31.94
N GLU A 345 -31.06 9.12 30.76
CA GLU A 345 -29.75 9.39 30.14
C GLU A 345 -28.90 10.34 31.00
N LYS A 346 -29.50 11.42 31.50
CA LYS A 346 -28.91 12.35 32.49
C LYS A 346 -28.51 11.65 33.79
N SER A 347 -29.33 10.72 34.29
CA SER A 347 -28.99 9.93 35.49
C SER A 347 -27.82 8.97 35.24
N SER A 348 -27.77 8.34 34.06
CA SER A 348 -26.67 7.49 33.62
C SER A 348 -25.36 8.28 33.48
N LEU A 349 -25.41 9.45 32.81
CA LEU A 349 -24.27 10.36 32.69
C LEU A 349 -23.78 10.87 34.06
N LEU A 350 -24.69 11.21 34.99
CA LEU A 350 -24.32 11.58 36.36
C LEU A 350 -23.69 10.41 37.14
N SER A 351 -24.04 9.16 36.85
CA SER A 351 -23.37 7.99 37.41
C SER A 351 -21.96 7.81 36.83
N SER A 352 -21.82 7.90 35.50
CA SER A 352 -20.54 7.78 34.80
C SER A 352 -19.56 8.89 35.19
N ILE A 353 -20.02 10.13 35.36
CA ILE A 353 -19.22 11.25 35.86
C ILE A 353 -18.72 10.97 37.29
N LYS A 354 -19.57 10.46 38.19
CA LYS A 354 -19.16 10.08 39.55
C LYS A 354 -18.12 8.95 39.55
N GLU A 355 -18.27 7.98 38.66
CA GLU A 355 -17.32 6.87 38.53
C GLU A 355 -15.96 7.35 38.00
N LEU A 356 -15.94 8.15 36.92
CA LEU A 356 -14.73 8.78 36.40
C LEU A 356 -14.05 9.69 37.45
N GLN A 357 -14.83 10.39 38.27
CA GLN A 357 -14.31 11.24 39.34
C GLN A 357 -13.70 10.40 40.48
N ALA A 358 -14.30 9.27 40.84
CA ALA A 358 -13.72 8.31 41.79
C ALA A 358 -12.43 7.64 41.25
N GLN A 359 -12.37 7.34 39.94
CA GLN A 359 -11.15 6.85 39.28
C GLN A 359 -10.04 7.91 39.27
N LEU A 360 -10.39 9.18 39.02
CA LEU A 360 -9.47 10.32 39.07
C LEU A 360 -8.91 10.54 40.49
N ASP A 361 -9.74 10.41 41.53
CA ASP A 361 -9.28 10.58 42.91
C ASP A 361 -8.43 9.37 43.37
N SER A 362 -8.80 8.15 42.99
CA SER A 362 -7.97 6.94 43.21
C SER A 362 -6.58 7.04 42.55
N THR A 363 -6.50 7.58 41.34
CA THR A 363 -5.21 7.75 40.63
C THR A 363 -4.36 8.88 41.23
N LYS A 364 -4.96 9.99 41.70
CA LYS A 364 -4.24 10.99 42.53
C LYS A 364 -3.66 10.37 43.80
N ASP A 365 -4.45 9.52 44.47
CA ASP A 365 -4.05 8.84 45.71
C ASP A 365 -2.87 7.88 45.47
N ALA A 366 -2.88 7.15 44.35
CA ALA A 366 -1.77 6.31 43.92
C ALA A 366 -0.50 7.12 43.59
N LEU A 367 -0.65 8.24 42.87
CA LEU A 367 0.44 9.16 42.54
C LEU A 367 1.06 9.80 43.80
N SER A 368 0.22 10.22 44.76
CA SER A 368 0.65 10.75 46.06
C SER A 368 1.50 9.73 46.85
N LYS A 369 1.08 8.46 46.87
CA LYS A 369 1.84 7.36 47.50
C LYS A 369 3.19 7.13 46.81
N GLN A 370 3.25 7.17 45.48
CA GLN A 370 4.50 7.09 44.71
C GLN A 370 5.42 8.30 44.95
N GLN A 371 4.85 9.51 45.05
CA GLN A 371 5.62 10.72 45.34
C GLN A 371 6.21 10.69 46.76
N ALA A 372 5.47 10.18 47.76
CA ALA A 372 5.98 9.97 49.11
C ALA A 372 7.12 8.92 49.15
N GLN A 373 7.01 7.83 48.39
CA GLN A 373 8.07 6.82 48.27
C GLN A 373 9.35 7.39 47.63
N ASN A 374 9.21 8.16 46.55
CA ASN A 374 10.35 8.85 45.91
C ASN A 374 11.02 9.87 46.86
N ASN A 375 10.23 10.66 47.61
CA ASN A 375 10.77 11.60 48.60
C ASN A 375 11.56 10.87 49.70
N TYR A 376 11.06 9.75 50.20
CA TYR A 376 11.74 8.93 51.21
C TYR A 376 13.07 8.34 50.70
N LEU A 377 13.11 7.84 49.47
CA LEU A 377 14.36 7.37 48.84
C LEU A 377 15.35 8.51 48.64
N LEU A 378 14.88 9.69 48.23
CA LEU A 378 15.70 10.88 48.03
C LEU A 378 16.27 11.42 49.36
N GLU A 379 15.50 11.33 50.45
CA GLU A 379 15.97 11.63 51.81
C GLU A 379 17.01 10.62 52.31
N GLN A 380 16.84 9.31 52.05
CA GLN A 380 17.87 8.31 52.32
C GLN A 380 19.17 8.59 51.56
N ILE A 381 19.09 8.94 50.27
CA ILE A 381 20.27 9.31 49.45
C ILE A 381 20.96 10.54 50.03
N GLN A 382 20.22 11.57 50.44
CA GLN A 382 20.81 12.75 51.11
C GLN A 382 21.44 12.41 52.47
N ALA A 383 20.85 11.52 53.25
CA ALA A 383 21.40 11.06 54.54
C ALA A 383 22.68 10.24 54.37
N LEU A 384 22.78 9.44 53.31
CA LEU A 384 24.01 8.75 52.93
C LEU A 384 25.09 9.75 52.48
N ASN A 385 24.75 10.70 51.60
CA ASN A 385 25.70 11.68 51.07
C ASN A 385 26.29 12.56 52.20
N LYS A 386 25.46 12.96 53.18
CA LYS A 386 25.89 13.68 54.40
C LYS A 386 26.80 12.87 55.34
N ARG A 387 26.82 11.53 55.24
CA ARG A 387 27.73 10.68 56.05
C ARG A 387 29.04 10.33 55.35
N TYR A 388 29.12 10.41 54.02
CA TYR A 388 30.36 10.20 53.28
C TYR A 388 31.10 11.51 52.95
N GLY A 389 30.40 12.63 52.75
CA GLY A 389 30.97 13.93 52.34
C GLY A 389 31.79 14.69 53.41
N SER A 390 32.25 14.06 54.48
CA SER A 390 32.94 14.72 55.60
C SER A 390 34.39 14.24 55.87
N ASN A 391 34.85 13.17 55.20
CA ASN A 391 36.09 12.46 55.56
C ASN A 391 37.17 12.43 54.46
N GLU A 392 37.32 13.51 53.69
CA GLU A 392 38.47 13.70 52.77
C GLU A 392 39.37 14.87 53.22
N ALA A 393 40.05 14.70 54.35
CA ALA A 393 41.17 15.55 54.76
C ALA A 393 42.20 14.79 55.62
N SER A 394 43.47 14.88 55.22
CA SER A 394 44.70 14.56 55.99
C SER A 394 45.15 13.09 56.12
N LEU A 395 46.32 12.83 55.51
CA LEU A 395 47.34 11.81 55.85
C LEU A 395 48.09 12.24 57.16
N PRO A 396 49.08 11.51 57.76
CA PRO A 396 49.93 10.45 57.20
C PRO A 396 50.35 9.29 58.16
N PHE A 397 51.43 8.59 57.77
CA PHE A 397 52.25 7.55 58.44
C PHE A 397 52.56 7.76 59.95
N GLY A 398 52.82 6.63 60.65
CA GLY A 398 53.54 6.56 61.94
C GLY A 398 53.86 5.11 62.35
N LYS A 399 54.96 4.88 63.09
CA LYS A 399 55.41 3.55 63.56
C LYS A 399 56.27 3.66 64.83
N ASP A 400 56.22 2.63 65.68
CA ASP A 400 57.07 2.36 66.86
C ASP A 400 56.93 3.36 68.06
N GLY A 401 57.10 2.90 69.33
CA GLY A 401 57.23 3.79 70.50
C GLY A 401 56.45 3.42 71.79
N GLU A 402 57.13 2.80 72.75
CA GLU A 402 56.68 2.22 74.02
C GLU A 402 55.72 2.96 75.01
N LYS A 403 54.77 2.19 75.56
CA LYS A 403 54.39 2.06 77.01
C LYS A 403 54.18 3.31 77.90
N SER A 404 52.96 3.45 78.45
CA SER A 404 52.76 3.44 79.93
C SER A 404 51.32 3.11 80.37
N SER A 405 51.20 2.21 81.35
CA SER A 405 50.16 2.15 82.40
C SER A 405 48.69 2.55 82.10
N ALA A 406 47.88 1.60 81.63
CA ALA A 406 46.44 1.51 81.93
C ALA A 406 45.91 0.09 81.68
N SER A 407 45.81 -0.74 82.73
CA SER A 407 45.17 -2.06 82.62
C SER A 407 43.64 -1.95 82.51
N ASP A 408 43.00 -3.05 82.14
CA ASP A 408 41.57 -3.36 82.34
C ASP A 408 40.52 -2.68 81.43
N LEU A 409 40.90 -1.91 80.41
CA LEU A 409 39.96 -1.49 79.33
C LEU A 409 40.19 -2.21 77.99
N HIS A 410 41.41 -2.64 77.70
CA HIS A 410 41.83 -3.07 76.35
C HIS A 410 41.26 -4.44 75.89
N GLY A 411 40.73 -5.28 76.79
CA GLY A 411 40.24 -6.64 76.47
C GLY A 411 38.91 -6.70 75.71
N LEU A 412 38.15 -5.59 75.67
CA LEU A 412 36.98 -5.44 74.81
C LEU A 412 37.34 -4.66 73.53
N GLU A 413 38.16 -3.62 73.65
CA GLU A 413 38.67 -2.89 72.48
C GLU A 413 39.42 -3.78 71.50
N HIS A 414 40.37 -4.63 71.93
CA HIS A 414 41.13 -5.44 70.99
C HIS A 414 40.28 -6.45 70.21
N ARG A 415 39.21 -7.01 70.80
CA ARG A 415 38.28 -7.90 70.08
C ARG A 415 37.36 -7.12 69.15
N CYS A 416 36.89 -5.96 69.57
CA CYS A 416 36.09 -5.07 68.73
C CYS A 416 36.93 -4.55 67.54
N ALA A 417 38.13 -4.04 67.80
CA ALA A 417 39.08 -3.56 66.80
C ALA A 417 39.54 -4.67 65.85
N ALA A 418 39.89 -5.87 66.32
CA ALA A 418 40.27 -6.96 65.42
C ALA A 418 39.10 -7.39 64.51
N SER A 419 37.89 -7.49 65.08
CA SER A 419 36.66 -7.77 64.31
C SER A 419 36.42 -6.68 63.27
N ASN A 420 36.43 -5.42 63.69
CA ASN A 420 36.18 -4.25 62.84
C ASN A 420 37.26 -4.09 61.76
N CYS A 421 38.55 -4.31 62.07
CA CYS A 421 39.62 -4.31 61.08
C CYS A 421 39.45 -5.45 60.06
N SER A 422 39.02 -6.65 60.49
CA SER A 422 38.72 -7.74 59.55
C SER A 422 37.51 -7.42 58.66
N GLN A 423 36.50 -6.73 59.19
CA GLN A 423 35.33 -6.32 58.43
C GLN A 423 35.62 -5.14 57.51
N VAL A 424 36.44 -4.17 57.92
CA VAL A 424 36.95 -3.08 57.07
C VAL A 424 37.85 -3.61 55.98
N ALA A 425 38.66 -4.65 56.23
CA ALA A 425 39.45 -5.33 55.20
C ALA A 425 38.54 -6.01 54.15
N ARG A 426 37.50 -6.73 54.59
CA ARG A 426 36.49 -7.33 53.69
C ARG A 426 35.75 -6.28 52.87
N LEU A 427 35.21 -5.25 53.53
CA LEU A 427 34.54 -4.13 52.86
C LEU A 427 35.47 -3.40 51.88
N LYS A 428 36.77 -3.31 52.17
CA LYS A 428 37.76 -2.75 51.23
C LYS A 428 37.97 -3.67 50.02
N THR A 429 38.07 -4.98 50.19
CA THR A 429 38.14 -5.92 49.05
C THR A 429 36.84 -5.96 48.25
N GLU A 430 35.68 -5.92 48.91
CA GLU A 430 34.36 -5.84 48.26
C GLU A 430 34.20 -4.54 47.45
N LEU A 431 34.69 -3.41 47.98
CA LEU A 431 34.69 -2.12 47.28
C LEU A 431 35.69 -2.12 46.11
N GLN A 432 36.87 -2.73 46.26
CA GLN A 432 37.82 -2.92 45.15
C GLN A 432 37.26 -3.84 44.05
N GLU A 433 36.61 -4.93 44.41
CA GLU A 433 35.89 -5.79 43.46
C GLU A 433 34.74 -5.07 42.77
N LEU A 434 33.95 -4.28 43.51
CA LEU A 434 32.84 -3.50 42.95
C LEU A 434 33.34 -2.38 42.03
N HIS A 435 34.49 -1.78 42.36
CA HIS A 435 35.17 -0.81 41.50
C HIS A 435 35.73 -1.46 40.23
N GLN A 436 36.32 -2.66 40.31
CA GLN A 436 36.72 -3.41 39.11
C GLN A 436 35.51 -3.77 38.25
N LYS A 437 34.43 -4.29 38.85
CA LYS A 437 33.17 -4.58 38.13
C LYS A 437 32.60 -3.31 37.46
N TYR A 438 32.69 -2.15 38.13
CA TYR A 438 32.32 -0.86 37.52
C TYR A 438 33.21 -0.49 36.33
N GLN A 439 34.53 -0.62 36.43
CA GLN A 439 35.46 -0.39 35.30
C GLN A 439 35.18 -1.37 34.14
N ASP A 440 34.90 -2.64 34.43
CA ASP A 440 34.57 -3.65 33.43
C ASP A 440 33.24 -3.34 32.71
N PHE A 441 32.26 -2.77 33.43
CA PHE A 441 31.03 -2.26 32.82
C PHE A 441 31.29 -0.97 32.01
N GLU A 442 32.08 -0.03 32.52
CA GLU A 442 32.42 1.22 31.81
C GLU A 442 33.18 0.93 30.50
N ALA A 443 34.09 -0.04 30.51
CA ALA A 443 34.81 -0.51 29.32
C ALA A 443 33.86 -1.15 28.30
N LYS A 444 32.91 -1.98 28.73
CA LYS A 444 31.88 -2.57 27.85
C LYS A 444 30.96 -1.50 27.27
N TYR A 445 30.47 -0.56 28.09
CA TYR A 445 29.66 0.55 27.59
C TYR A 445 30.41 1.38 26.55
N LYS A 446 31.72 1.64 26.73
CA LYS A 446 32.54 2.31 25.71
C LYS A 446 32.61 1.48 24.43
N GLN A 447 33.01 0.21 24.51
CA GLN A 447 33.08 -0.70 23.38
C GLN A 447 31.75 -0.79 22.60
N ASP A 448 30.62 -0.94 23.31
CA ASP A 448 29.29 -0.95 22.72
C ASP A 448 28.98 0.39 22.03
N THR A 449 29.25 1.53 22.67
CA THR A 449 29.03 2.85 22.04
C THR A 449 29.94 3.12 20.84
N GLU A 450 31.15 2.55 20.81
CA GLU A 450 32.06 2.61 19.66
C GLU A 450 31.54 1.74 18.51
N ALA A 451 31.06 0.51 18.80
CA ALA A 451 30.43 -0.37 17.82
C ALA A 451 29.14 0.24 17.22
N TRP A 452 28.26 0.83 18.04
CA TRP A 452 27.07 1.53 17.55
C TRP A 452 27.42 2.77 16.72
N GLN A 453 28.51 3.47 17.04
CA GLN A 453 29.02 4.58 16.22
C GLN A 453 29.59 4.09 14.88
N GLU A 454 30.31 2.97 14.86
CA GLU A 454 30.84 2.37 13.64
C GLU A 454 29.71 1.85 12.73
N GLU A 455 28.69 1.17 13.28
CA GLU A 455 27.53 0.74 12.50
C GLU A 455 26.75 1.95 11.96
N SER A 456 26.53 2.98 12.78
CA SER A 456 25.87 4.23 12.36
C SER A 456 26.64 4.93 11.22
N GLN A 457 27.97 4.97 11.28
CA GLN A 457 28.81 5.48 10.21
C GLN A 457 28.70 4.63 8.94
N ASN A 458 28.81 3.30 9.05
CA ASN A 458 28.64 2.36 7.94
C ASN A 458 27.27 2.49 7.26
N LEU A 459 26.19 2.65 8.03
CA LEU A 459 24.85 2.89 7.49
C LEU A 459 24.77 4.26 6.80
N MET A 460 25.37 5.31 7.38
CA MET A 460 25.43 6.63 6.75
C MET A 460 26.23 6.60 5.43
N GLU A 461 27.31 5.83 5.35
CA GLU A 461 28.09 5.64 4.13
C GLU A 461 27.31 4.87 3.05
N LYS A 462 26.60 3.80 3.42
CA LYS A 462 25.68 3.08 2.52
C LYS A 462 24.58 4.01 1.99
N ILE A 463 23.99 4.85 2.85
CA ILE A 463 23.00 5.86 2.44
C ILE A 463 23.62 6.90 1.49
N ARG A 464 24.83 7.40 1.77
CA ARG A 464 25.57 8.32 0.88
C ARG A 464 25.87 7.68 -0.49
N PHE A 465 26.22 6.40 -0.53
CA PHE A 465 26.45 5.64 -1.76
C PHE A 465 25.17 5.52 -2.59
N TRP A 466 24.06 5.07 -1.99
CA TRP A 466 22.78 4.97 -2.68
C TRP A 466 22.26 6.34 -3.15
N ALA A 467 22.45 7.40 -2.37
CA ALA A 467 22.12 8.77 -2.78
C ALA A 467 22.96 9.27 -3.97
N LYS A 468 24.25 8.90 -4.06
CA LYS A 468 25.09 9.18 -5.23
C LYS A 468 24.61 8.42 -6.47
N SER A 469 24.36 7.11 -6.33
CA SER A 469 23.85 6.28 -7.44
C SER A 469 22.46 6.74 -7.92
N GLY A 470 21.59 7.13 -6.99
CA GLY A 470 20.28 7.73 -7.31
C GLY A 470 20.40 9.02 -8.12
N LYS A 471 21.31 9.93 -7.75
CA LYS A 471 21.59 11.15 -8.53
C LYS A 471 22.10 10.84 -9.93
N GLN A 472 23.04 9.90 -10.08
CA GLN A 472 23.55 9.48 -11.39
C GLN A 472 22.45 8.89 -12.28
N LYS A 473 21.55 8.06 -11.71
CA LYS A 473 20.40 7.52 -12.44
C LYS A 473 19.42 8.63 -12.85
N GLN A 474 19.15 9.59 -11.97
CA GLN A 474 18.29 10.73 -12.28
C GLN A 474 18.87 11.61 -13.39
N GLU A 475 20.17 11.85 -13.38
CA GLU A 475 20.90 12.61 -14.41
C GLU A 475 20.80 11.92 -15.78
N ILE A 476 21.03 10.59 -15.83
CA ILE A 476 20.85 9.78 -17.04
C ILE A 476 19.39 9.85 -17.54
N ILE A 477 18.39 9.74 -16.66
CA ILE A 477 16.97 9.87 -17.02
C ILE A 477 16.71 11.25 -17.63
N THR A 478 17.16 12.34 -16.99
CA THR A 478 16.94 13.69 -17.53
C THR A 478 17.64 13.93 -18.88
N ASN A 479 18.78 13.29 -19.14
CA ASN A 479 19.44 13.36 -20.44
C ASN A 479 18.65 12.62 -21.52
N LEU A 480 18.14 11.41 -21.23
CA LEU A 480 17.27 10.66 -22.14
C LEU A 480 15.94 11.39 -22.39
N GLU A 481 15.35 12.02 -21.38
CA GLU A 481 14.15 12.86 -21.51
C GLU A 481 14.41 14.08 -22.43
N ASN A 482 15.57 14.74 -22.28
CA ASN A 482 15.98 15.84 -23.15
C ASN A 482 16.20 15.39 -24.60
N GLU A 483 16.86 14.26 -24.83
CA GLU A 483 17.07 13.68 -26.17
C GLU A 483 15.74 13.28 -26.83
N LEU A 484 14.84 12.65 -26.08
CA LEU A 484 13.51 12.26 -26.53
C LEU A 484 12.66 13.50 -26.84
N GLN A 485 12.70 14.54 -26.01
CA GLN A 485 12.02 15.81 -26.29
C GLN A 485 12.61 16.51 -27.53
N ALA A 486 13.94 16.48 -27.72
CA ALA A 486 14.58 17.01 -28.92
C ALA A 486 14.19 16.20 -30.17
N SER A 487 14.06 14.87 -30.06
CA SER A 487 13.57 14.01 -31.16
C SER A 487 12.11 14.32 -31.52
N ARG A 488 11.22 14.44 -30.52
CA ARG A 488 9.83 14.87 -30.72
C ARG A 488 9.72 16.26 -31.36
N LYS A 489 10.56 17.22 -30.95
CA LYS A 489 10.62 18.55 -31.57
C LYS A 489 10.98 18.44 -33.05
N ARG A 490 12.07 17.75 -33.41
CA ARG A 490 12.46 17.51 -34.81
C ARG A 490 11.34 16.83 -35.61
N SER A 491 10.71 15.79 -35.07
CA SER A 491 9.56 15.12 -35.70
C SER A 491 8.39 16.09 -35.94
N SER A 492 8.01 16.91 -34.96
CA SER A 492 6.96 17.91 -35.13
C SER A 492 7.33 19.02 -36.14
N GLU A 493 8.61 19.40 -36.22
CA GLU A 493 9.11 20.33 -37.24
C GLU A 493 9.09 19.69 -38.64
N PHE A 494 9.39 18.40 -38.76
CA PHE A 494 9.28 17.68 -40.03
C PHE A 494 7.81 17.56 -40.46
N GLN A 495 6.89 17.17 -39.57
CA GLN A 495 5.47 17.09 -39.91
C GLN A 495 4.91 18.46 -40.27
N SER A 496 5.27 19.53 -39.55
CA SER A 496 4.85 20.89 -39.89
C SER A 496 5.38 21.34 -41.26
N LYS A 497 6.62 20.99 -41.63
CA LYS A 497 7.17 21.25 -42.97
C LYS A 497 6.49 20.40 -44.05
N LEU A 498 6.10 19.16 -43.73
CA LEU A 498 5.38 18.25 -44.62
C LEU A 498 3.96 18.77 -44.91
N SER A 499 3.21 19.18 -43.88
CA SER A 499 1.88 19.78 -44.04
C SER A 499 1.95 21.10 -44.81
N LEU A 500 2.93 21.97 -44.54
CA LEU A 500 3.14 23.19 -45.34
C LEU A 500 3.43 22.86 -46.82
N ALA A 501 4.24 21.84 -47.12
CA ALA A 501 4.48 21.42 -48.49
C ALA A 501 3.24 20.83 -49.18
N GLN A 502 2.38 20.10 -48.43
CA GLN A 502 1.08 19.62 -48.93
C GLN A 502 0.11 20.79 -49.20
N GLU A 503 0.05 21.78 -48.31
CA GLU A 503 -0.75 23.00 -48.48
C GLU A 503 -0.26 23.83 -49.68
N GLU A 504 1.06 24.04 -49.83
CA GLU A 504 1.64 24.75 -50.98
C GLU A 504 1.36 24.03 -52.31
N LEU A 505 1.48 22.70 -52.35
CA LEU A 505 1.14 21.91 -53.54
C LEU A 505 -0.36 21.97 -53.85
N GLN A 506 -1.23 21.92 -52.84
CA GLN A 506 -2.66 22.11 -53.04
C GLN A 506 -2.95 23.50 -53.63
N VAL A 507 -2.41 24.58 -53.05
CA VAL A 507 -2.59 25.95 -53.56
C VAL A 507 -2.08 26.08 -55.00
N ILE A 508 -0.92 25.50 -55.33
CA ILE A 508 -0.40 25.45 -56.71
C ILE A 508 -1.40 24.75 -57.64
N SER A 509 -2.00 23.64 -57.22
CA SER A 509 -3.01 22.91 -58.02
C SER A 509 -4.31 23.72 -58.20
N GLU A 510 -4.74 24.45 -57.18
CA GLU A 510 -5.91 25.33 -57.24
C GLU A 510 -5.67 26.56 -58.13
N ASP A 511 -4.48 27.17 -58.09
CA ASP A 511 -4.10 28.29 -58.94
C ASP A 511 -3.86 27.88 -60.40
N LEU A 512 -3.32 26.69 -60.65
CA LEU A 512 -3.28 26.10 -62.00
C LEU A 512 -4.70 25.88 -62.54
N ALA A 513 -5.60 25.32 -61.74
CA ALA A 513 -7.00 25.16 -62.12
C ALA A 513 -7.72 26.52 -62.30
N ASN A 514 -7.43 27.53 -61.47
CA ASN A 514 -7.96 28.90 -61.60
C ASN A 514 -7.48 29.58 -62.88
N MET A 515 -6.18 29.53 -63.16
CA MET A 515 -5.62 30.08 -64.39
C MET A 515 -6.14 29.33 -65.62
N TYR A 516 -6.24 27.99 -65.59
CA TYR A 516 -6.87 27.23 -66.68
C TYR A 516 -8.30 27.70 -66.95
N ARG A 517 -9.16 27.74 -65.91
CA ARG A 517 -10.54 28.26 -65.99
C ARG A 517 -10.58 29.68 -66.56
N ARG A 518 -9.79 30.60 -66.01
CA ARG A 518 -9.78 32.03 -66.39
C ARG A 518 -9.31 32.25 -67.82
N VAL A 519 -8.30 31.50 -68.26
CA VAL A 519 -7.74 31.60 -69.61
C VAL A 519 -8.69 30.99 -70.64
N CYS A 520 -9.33 29.84 -70.35
CA CYS A 520 -10.40 29.31 -71.19
C CYS A 520 -11.56 30.32 -71.35
N VAL A 521 -11.97 30.98 -70.25
CA VAL A 521 -12.99 32.06 -70.28
C VAL A 521 -12.55 33.27 -71.11
N CYS A 522 -11.30 33.75 -70.96
CA CYS A 522 -10.78 34.85 -71.79
C CYS A 522 -10.71 34.53 -73.30
N ASN A 523 -10.75 33.24 -73.65
CA ASN A 523 -10.56 32.72 -75.01
C ASN A 523 -11.82 32.03 -75.59
N ASN A 524 -12.95 32.09 -74.89
CA ASN A 524 -14.23 31.47 -75.27
C ASN A 524 -14.17 29.93 -75.47
N LEU A 525 -13.28 29.24 -74.75
CA LEU A 525 -13.24 27.78 -74.69
C LEU A 525 -14.01 27.29 -73.45
N LEU A 526 -14.78 26.19 -73.59
CA LEU A 526 -15.34 25.50 -72.42
C LEU A 526 -14.23 24.66 -71.76
N PRO A 527 -13.98 24.80 -70.44
CA PRO A 527 -13.09 23.90 -69.71
C PRO A 527 -13.65 22.48 -69.65
N ASP A 528 -12.80 21.46 -69.80
CA ASP A 528 -13.23 20.07 -69.67
C ASP A 528 -13.54 19.72 -68.21
N ARG A 529 -14.76 19.27 -67.94
CA ARG A 529 -15.33 19.25 -66.59
C ARG A 529 -14.85 18.07 -65.76
N GLY A 530 -14.59 16.91 -66.38
CA GLY A 530 -14.22 15.68 -65.68
C GLY A 530 -12.89 15.77 -64.93
N LEU A 531 -11.99 16.66 -65.34
CA LEU A 531 -10.66 16.86 -64.74
C LEU A 531 -10.62 18.01 -63.72
N LEU A 532 -11.73 18.74 -63.56
CA LEU A 532 -11.87 19.89 -62.65
C LEU A 532 -12.63 19.55 -61.35
N ASP A 533 -13.59 18.63 -61.40
CA ASP A 533 -14.36 18.19 -60.22
C ASP A 533 -13.67 17.03 -59.46
N GLY A 534 -12.82 16.23 -60.12
CA GLY A 534 -12.11 15.07 -59.53
C GLY A 534 -11.11 15.34 -58.39
N TYR A 535 -11.04 16.59 -57.92
CA TYR A 535 -10.29 17.02 -56.74
C TYR A 535 -11.15 17.20 -55.48
N LYS A 536 -12.48 17.30 -55.60
CA LYS A 536 -13.36 17.65 -54.48
C LYS A 536 -13.93 16.44 -53.75
N ASP A 537 -14.29 15.39 -54.50
CA ASP A 537 -14.94 14.21 -53.93
C ASP A 537 -13.99 13.34 -53.07
N GLY A 538 -12.70 13.69 -52.99
CA GLY A 538 -11.70 12.98 -52.18
C GLY A 538 -11.70 13.31 -50.69
N GLN A 539 -12.47 14.32 -50.22
CA GLN A 539 -12.39 14.78 -48.82
C GLN A 539 -13.72 15.14 -48.14
N GLU A 540 -14.88 14.92 -48.78
CA GLU A 540 -16.20 15.16 -48.15
C GLU A 540 -16.75 13.91 -47.44
N THR A 541 -16.03 13.40 -46.44
CA THR A 541 -16.65 12.63 -45.34
C THR A 541 -16.10 13.03 -43.97
N LEU A 542 -17.00 13.41 -43.07
CA LEU A 542 -16.82 13.52 -41.61
C LEU A 542 -16.01 14.70 -40.99
N VAL A 543 -16.07 15.93 -41.52
CA VAL A 543 -15.79 17.13 -40.67
C VAL A 543 -16.82 18.26 -40.88
N HIS A 544 -17.98 18.15 -40.22
CA HIS A 544 -18.95 19.24 -40.07
C HIS A 544 -19.41 19.42 -38.61
N THR A 545 -18.51 19.88 -37.74
CA THR A 545 -18.86 20.29 -36.36
C THR A 545 -19.50 21.69 -36.35
N CYS A 546 -20.81 21.74 -36.63
CA CYS A 546 -21.55 23.00 -36.69
C CYS A 546 -21.67 23.69 -35.31
N LYS A 547 -21.41 25.00 -35.27
CA LYS A 547 -21.52 25.83 -34.07
C LYS A 547 -22.93 26.46 -33.96
N ARG A 548 -23.76 25.97 -33.00
CA ARG A 548 -24.32 26.77 -31.86
C ARG A 548 -25.59 26.20 -31.21
N HIS A 549 -25.55 26.25 -29.87
CA HIS A 549 -26.62 26.59 -28.91
C HIS A 549 -27.89 25.73 -28.71
N ALA A 550 -28.08 25.46 -27.40
CA ALA A 550 -29.30 25.57 -26.60
C ALA A 550 -30.13 24.30 -26.31
N ASN A 551 -30.00 23.89 -25.04
CA ASN A 551 -31.07 23.53 -24.10
C ASN A 551 -31.92 22.24 -24.27
N ASP A 552 -32.00 21.56 -23.11
CA ASP A 552 -33.20 21.04 -22.45
C ASP A 552 -33.69 19.58 -22.58
N VAL A 553 -34.21 19.13 -21.43
CA VAL A 553 -35.10 17.98 -21.15
C VAL A 553 -34.61 16.52 -21.36
N MET A 554 -34.55 15.82 -20.22
CA MET A 554 -34.79 14.40 -19.91
C MET A 554 -34.90 13.33 -21.02
N ALA A 555 -34.06 12.29 -20.89
CA ALA A 555 -34.43 10.87 -21.09
C ALA A 555 -33.46 10.01 -20.22
N SER A 556 -33.87 9.31 -19.16
CA SER A 556 -34.70 8.09 -19.09
C SER A 556 -34.03 6.80 -19.63
N VAL A 557 -33.12 6.26 -18.81
CA VAL A 557 -32.65 4.86 -18.74
C VAL A 557 -33.82 3.86 -18.87
N PRO A 558 -33.71 2.75 -19.65
CA PRO A 558 -33.46 1.44 -18.98
C PRO A 558 -32.66 0.35 -19.75
N LEU A 559 -31.75 -0.28 -18.99
CA LEU A 559 -31.45 -1.72 -18.87
C LEU A 559 -30.84 -2.58 -20.01
N CYS A 560 -29.72 -3.22 -19.62
CA CYS A 560 -29.32 -4.62 -19.92
C CYS A 560 -28.90 -4.98 -21.38
N ARG A 561 -28.05 -6.00 -21.60
CA ARG A 561 -27.65 -7.13 -20.72
C ARG A 561 -26.21 -7.62 -21.05
N SER A 562 -25.40 -7.93 -20.05
CA SER A 562 -24.10 -8.63 -20.24
C SER A 562 -24.28 -10.15 -20.27
N HIS A 563 -23.41 -10.87 -20.99
CA HIS A 563 -22.92 -12.28 -20.82
C HIS A 563 -22.01 -12.59 -22.04
N SER A 564 -20.97 -13.43 -22.01
CA SER A 564 -20.10 -13.95 -20.93
C SER A 564 -18.88 -14.70 -21.57
N ASN A 565 -17.80 -14.88 -20.81
CA ASN A 565 -16.52 -15.52 -21.21
C ASN A 565 -16.66 -16.99 -21.67
N GLU A 566 -15.62 -17.54 -22.32
CA GLU A 566 -14.83 -18.67 -21.74
C GLU A 566 -13.53 -19.05 -22.50
N LEU A 567 -12.75 -19.97 -21.91
CA LEU A 567 -11.59 -20.73 -22.42
C LEU A 567 -10.24 -20.01 -22.69
N PHE A 568 -9.33 -20.02 -21.68
CA PHE A 568 -8.13 -20.88 -21.76
C PHE A 568 -7.40 -21.07 -20.41
N VAL A 569 -7.45 -22.27 -19.83
CA VAL A 569 -6.56 -22.72 -18.73
C VAL A 569 -6.33 -24.23 -18.81
N LYS A 570 -5.19 -24.68 -19.36
CA LYS A 570 -4.44 -25.90 -18.95
C LYS A 570 -3.26 -26.23 -19.89
N VAL A 571 -2.38 -27.10 -19.38
CA VAL A 571 -1.26 -27.81 -20.02
C VAL A 571 -0.05 -26.96 -20.44
N LEU A 572 0.96 -26.93 -19.56
CA LEU A 572 2.37 -26.89 -19.95
C LEU A 572 3.18 -27.74 -18.95
N PHE A 573 3.62 -28.93 -19.38
CA PHE A 573 4.68 -29.73 -18.76
C PHE A 573 5.21 -30.75 -19.78
N SER A 574 6.47 -30.54 -20.19
CA SER A 574 7.58 -31.45 -20.57
C SER A 574 7.38 -32.98 -20.73
N PRO A 575 8.30 -33.70 -21.43
CA PRO A 575 9.23 -33.30 -22.52
C PRO A 575 9.46 -34.39 -23.63
N GLU A 576 10.45 -34.12 -24.51
CA GLU A 576 11.49 -35.08 -25.00
C GLU A 576 11.35 -36.01 -26.26
N THR A 577 12.52 -36.20 -26.91
CA THR A 577 13.00 -37.27 -27.83
C THR A 577 12.79 -37.24 -29.37
N SER A 578 13.94 -37.17 -30.09
CA SER A 578 14.28 -37.91 -31.36
C SER A 578 13.55 -37.52 -32.68
N THR A 579 14.01 -37.73 -33.94
CA THR A 579 15.27 -38.11 -34.65
C THR A 579 15.01 -37.93 -36.17
N VAL A 580 15.92 -37.81 -37.16
CA VAL A 580 17.38 -37.55 -37.32
C VAL A 580 17.71 -37.39 -38.84
N LYS A 581 18.91 -36.89 -39.21
CA LYS A 581 19.53 -36.77 -40.57
C LYS A 581 18.98 -35.64 -41.49
N SER A 582 19.74 -35.06 -42.44
CA SER A 582 21.21 -34.94 -42.61
C SER A 582 21.58 -33.95 -43.74
N GLY A 583 22.69 -33.21 -43.54
CA GLY A 583 23.42 -32.46 -44.59
C GLY A 583 22.83 -31.08 -44.93
N SER A 584 23.60 -30.13 -45.50
CA SER A 584 25.06 -30.03 -45.63
C SER A 584 25.43 -28.59 -46.03
N SER A 585 26.64 -28.14 -45.68
CA SER A 585 27.29 -26.90 -46.18
C SER A 585 26.62 -25.54 -45.85
N ASN A 586 27.16 -24.91 -44.81
CA ASN A 586 27.50 -23.48 -44.74
C ASN A 586 26.41 -22.44 -45.09
N GLN A 587 25.67 -21.99 -44.07
CA GLN A 587 25.07 -20.65 -44.05
C GLN A 587 25.30 -19.97 -42.69
N SER A 588 25.91 -18.78 -42.70
CA SER A 588 25.91 -17.84 -41.58
C SER A 588 24.70 -16.92 -41.74
N VAL A 589 23.65 -17.24 -40.99
CA VAL A 589 22.25 -16.72 -41.09
C VAL A 589 21.68 -16.81 -39.67
N SER A 590 20.84 -15.92 -39.14
CA SER A 590 20.45 -14.52 -39.47
C SER A 590 19.65 -13.99 -38.26
N ASP A 591 18.89 -12.91 -38.45
CA ASP A 591 17.50 -12.76 -37.94
C ASP A 591 16.76 -14.14 -37.86
N SER A 592 15.74 -14.38 -37.03
CA SER A 592 14.71 -13.52 -36.41
C SER A 592 14.02 -14.39 -35.30
N PRO A 593 12.77 -14.19 -34.84
CA PRO A 593 11.89 -13.01 -34.82
C PRO A 593 11.32 -12.70 -33.41
N CYS A 594 10.57 -11.59 -33.28
CA CYS A 594 9.46 -11.52 -32.32
C CYS A 594 8.44 -10.45 -32.76
N GLU A 595 7.17 -10.84 -32.91
CA GLU A 595 6.07 -9.94 -33.31
C GLU A 595 5.36 -9.37 -32.08
N SER A 596 4.83 -8.13 -32.19
CA SER A 596 3.53 -7.72 -31.62
C SER A 596 3.19 -6.29 -32.06
N ASP A 597 2.18 -6.21 -32.93
CA ASP A 597 1.09 -5.21 -32.92
C ASP A 597 1.43 -3.71 -32.86
N GLY A 598 1.38 -3.08 -34.04
CA GLY A 598 1.45 -1.63 -34.22
C GLY A 598 0.98 -1.21 -35.62
N GLU A 599 -0.29 -1.44 -35.95
CA GLU A 599 -0.88 -0.99 -37.21
C GLU A 599 -0.96 0.55 -37.33
N GLU A 600 -1.15 1.03 -38.57
CA GLU A 600 -1.39 2.43 -38.96
C GLU A 600 -0.24 3.45 -38.77
N SER A 601 0.81 3.37 -39.63
CA SER A 601 1.58 4.56 -40.05
C SER A 601 2.25 4.48 -41.45
N ASP A 602 1.83 3.57 -42.34
CA ASP A 602 2.37 3.46 -43.72
C ASP A 602 1.34 3.87 -44.80
N LYS A 603 0.96 5.16 -44.82
CA LYS A 603 0.09 5.76 -45.86
C LYS A 603 0.54 7.13 -46.40
N GLU A 604 1.66 7.69 -45.93
CA GLU A 604 2.12 9.03 -46.36
C GLU A 604 2.96 9.12 -47.66
N PRO A 605 3.61 8.07 -48.21
CA PRO A 605 4.31 8.17 -49.50
C PRO A 605 3.38 8.49 -50.69
N GLU A 606 2.17 7.96 -50.68
CA GLU A 606 1.28 8.01 -51.84
C GLU A 606 0.58 9.36 -52.00
N SER A 607 0.25 10.06 -50.91
CA SER A 607 -0.48 11.35 -50.95
C SER A 607 0.27 12.43 -51.76
N LEU A 608 1.54 12.69 -51.41
CA LEU A 608 2.36 13.68 -52.10
C LEU A 608 2.73 13.26 -53.53
N SER A 609 3.00 11.97 -53.74
CA SER A 609 3.29 11.43 -55.08
C SER A 609 2.10 11.64 -56.03
N ASN A 610 0.88 11.39 -55.54
CA ASN A 610 -0.35 11.60 -56.30
C ASN A 610 -0.61 13.10 -56.57
N GLN A 611 -0.44 13.98 -55.59
CA GLN A 611 -0.59 15.44 -55.80
C GLN A 611 0.38 15.96 -56.88
N ILE A 612 1.66 15.59 -56.82
CA ILE A 612 2.69 16.01 -57.79
C ILE A 612 2.37 15.49 -59.20
N SER A 613 1.92 14.24 -59.31
CA SER A 613 1.51 13.63 -60.58
C SER A 613 0.40 14.42 -61.28
N ILE A 614 -0.62 14.85 -60.52
CA ILE A 614 -1.79 15.54 -61.07
C ILE A 614 -1.49 17.01 -61.37
N ILE A 615 -0.68 17.71 -60.57
CA ILE A 615 -0.12 19.04 -60.92
C ILE A 615 0.60 18.98 -62.29
N GLY A 616 1.37 17.91 -62.51
CA GLY A 616 2.03 17.61 -63.80
C GLY A 616 1.08 17.35 -64.98
N SER A 617 -0.22 17.17 -64.74
CA SER A 617 -1.27 17.11 -65.77
C SER A 617 -1.91 18.49 -66.03
N GLN A 618 -2.20 19.26 -64.98
CA GLN A 618 -2.83 20.59 -65.07
C GLN A 618 -1.96 21.59 -65.82
N VAL A 619 -0.65 21.63 -65.55
CA VAL A 619 0.30 22.53 -66.23
C VAL A 619 0.24 22.37 -67.76
N LYS A 620 0.13 21.13 -68.26
CA LYS A 620 0.11 20.82 -69.70
C LYS A 620 -1.14 21.39 -70.39
N GLN A 621 -2.29 21.36 -69.72
CA GLN A 621 -3.54 21.90 -70.25
C GLN A 621 -3.56 23.44 -70.25
N LEU A 622 -2.93 24.06 -69.25
CA LEU A 622 -2.82 25.51 -69.12
C LEU A 622 -2.00 26.16 -70.24
N GLN A 623 -0.88 25.52 -70.61
CA GLN A 623 0.00 25.98 -71.69
C GLN A 623 -0.73 26.04 -73.04
N ALA A 624 -1.64 25.10 -73.31
CA ALA A 624 -2.47 25.10 -74.52
C ALA A 624 -3.46 26.28 -74.57
N ALA A 625 -3.98 26.71 -73.41
CA ALA A 625 -4.99 27.77 -73.35
C ALA A 625 -4.40 29.19 -73.46
N LEU A 626 -3.22 29.45 -72.87
CA LEU A 626 -2.67 30.82 -72.76
C LEU A 626 -2.30 31.47 -74.10
N ALA A 627 -1.99 30.66 -75.12
CA ALA A 627 -1.60 31.13 -76.45
C ALA A 627 -2.65 32.04 -77.15
N ILE A 628 -3.92 31.99 -76.73
CA ILE A 628 -5.02 32.66 -77.42
C ILE A 628 -5.33 34.06 -76.86
N SER A 629 -4.96 34.37 -75.60
CA SER A 629 -5.48 35.55 -74.88
C SER A 629 -4.72 36.86 -75.10
N LEU A 630 -3.49 36.82 -75.60
CA LEU A 630 -2.51 37.94 -75.57
C LEU A 630 -2.80 39.07 -76.60
N ARG A 631 -4.05 39.25 -77.04
CA ARG A 631 -4.40 39.99 -78.25
C ARG A 631 -5.11 41.36 -78.04
N ASN A 632 -5.48 41.78 -76.80
CA ASN A 632 -6.40 42.92 -76.57
C ASN A 632 -6.14 43.83 -75.30
N LYS A 633 -6.28 45.18 -75.42
CA LYS A 633 -6.57 46.28 -74.41
C LYS A 633 -5.44 47.18 -73.77
N SER A 634 -5.73 48.49 -73.51
CA SER A 634 -4.97 49.51 -72.68
C SER A 634 -5.73 50.89 -72.46
N LEU A 635 -5.24 51.82 -71.58
CA LEU A 635 -5.58 53.30 -71.30
C LEU A 635 -6.81 53.71 -70.38
N GLU A 636 -7.02 54.92 -69.75
CA GLU A 636 -6.24 56.07 -69.12
C GLU A 636 -7.16 57.14 -68.36
N ALA A 637 -6.69 58.17 -67.55
CA ALA A 637 -7.52 59.14 -66.71
C ALA A 637 -6.84 60.45 -66.07
N VAL A 638 -7.54 61.24 -65.17
CA VAL A 638 -7.15 62.42 -64.23
C VAL A 638 -7.78 63.85 -64.60
N SER A 639 -8.01 65.00 -63.85
CA SER A 639 -7.41 65.85 -62.72
C SER A 639 -8.39 66.84 -61.92
N THR A 640 -7.92 67.90 -61.15
CA THR A 640 -8.68 68.80 -60.16
C THR A 640 -8.15 70.28 -59.93
N GLU A 641 -8.82 71.20 -59.15
CA GLU A 641 -8.17 72.41 -58.47
C GLU A 641 -8.95 73.30 -57.40
N LEU A 642 -8.26 74.37 -56.88
CA LEU A 642 -8.64 75.66 -56.18
C LEU A 642 -8.56 75.88 -54.63
N LYS A 643 -8.19 77.11 -54.19
CA LYS A 643 -7.52 77.39 -52.88
C LYS A 643 -8.02 78.53 -51.94
N ASP A 644 -8.71 79.60 -52.36
CA ASP A 644 -8.89 80.79 -51.46
C ASP A 644 -9.90 80.65 -50.30
N LYS A 645 -10.46 79.46 -50.09
CA LYS A 645 -11.07 79.10 -48.80
C LYS A 645 -10.04 79.08 -47.66
N ASN A 646 -8.74 78.89 -47.99
CA ASN A 646 -7.70 78.50 -47.05
C ASN A 646 -7.48 79.50 -45.90
N ALA A 647 -7.42 80.82 -46.13
CA ALA A 647 -7.05 81.76 -45.06
C ALA A 647 -8.08 81.85 -43.90
N LEU A 648 -9.38 81.85 -44.21
CA LEU A 648 -10.43 81.75 -43.17
C LEU A 648 -10.58 80.32 -42.64
N VAL A 649 -10.23 79.32 -43.46
CA VAL A 649 -10.04 77.96 -42.98
C VAL A 649 -8.89 77.91 -41.96
N ASP A 650 -7.78 78.62 -42.11
CA ASP A 650 -6.58 78.49 -41.27
C ASP A 650 -6.82 78.93 -39.80
N GLU A 651 -7.49 80.06 -39.56
CA GLU A 651 -7.82 80.50 -38.19
C GLU A 651 -8.85 79.55 -37.54
N ILE A 652 -9.84 79.13 -38.33
CA ILE A 652 -10.81 78.11 -37.94
C ILE A 652 -10.13 76.74 -37.72
N MET A 653 -9.03 76.45 -38.42
CA MET A 653 -8.23 75.23 -38.31
C MET A 653 -7.31 75.26 -37.10
N LYS A 654 -6.86 76.42 -36.60
CA LYS A 654 -6.17 76.53 -35.29
C LYS A 654 -7.12 76.22 -34.14
N LEU A 655 -8.31 76.82 -34.11
CA LEU A 655 -9.30 76.51 -33.07
C LEU A 655 -9.87 75.10 -33.22
N LYS A 656 -10.07 74.61 -34.45
CA LYS A 656 -10.40 73.20 -34.69
C LYS A 656 -9.24 72.28 -34.34
N SER A 657 -7.96 72.62 -34.52
CA SER A 657 -6.85 71.74 -34.16
C SER A 657 -6.62 71.68 -32.66
N LEU A 658 -6.86 72.77 -31.91
CA LEU A 658 -6.88 72.72 -30.45
C LEU A 658 -8.06 71.87 -29.94
N LEU A 659 -9.26 72.06 -30.51
CA LEU A 659 -10.43 71.22 -30.18
C LEU A 659 -10.25 69.77 -30.63
N ASN A 660 -9.57 69.53 -31.75
CA ASN A 660 -9.32 68.20 -32.29
C ASN A 660 -8.23 67.48 -31.49
N THR A 661 -7.14 68.15 -31.10
CA THR A 661 -6.13 67.56 -30.21
C THR A 661 -6.71 67.24 -28.83
N GLN A 662 -7.62 68.06 -28.28
CA GLN A 662 -8.39 67.68 -27.08
C GLN A 662 -9.33 66.48 -27.33
N ARG A 663 -10.00 66.42 -28.48
CA ARG A 663 -10.83 65.24 -28.87
C ARG A 663 -10.00 63.98 -29.11
N GLU A 664 -8.78 64.12 -29.63
CA GLU A 664 -7.80 63.06 -29.86
C GLU A 664 -7.18 62.59 -28.54
N GLN A 665 -6.93 63.49 -27.59
CA GLN A 665 -6.56 63.13 -26.21
C GLN A 665 -7.70 62.34 -25.55
N ILE A 666 -8.96 62.78 -25.70
CA ILE A 666 -10.12 62.03 -25.21
C ILE A 666 -10.29 60.68 -25.95
N ALA A 667 -10.03 60.62 -27.26
CA ALA A 667 -10.15 59.40 -28.06
C ALA A 667 -9.01 58.40 -27.77
N THR A 668 -7.78 58.87 -27.59
CA THR A 668 -6.64 58.05 -27.18
C THR A 668 -6.82 57.55 -25.75
N LEU A 669 -7.23 58.39 -24.80
CA LEU A 669 -7.58 57.95 -23.44
C LEU A 669 -8.71 56.91 -23.45
N ARG A 670 -9.78 57.12 -24.24
CA ARG A 670 -10.85 56.11 -24.43
C ARG A 670 -10.33 54.82 -25.08
N THR A 671 -9.36 54.92 -26.00
CA THR A 671 -8.76 53.76 -26.67
C THR A 671 -7.84 52.99 -25.72
N VAL A 672 -7.04 53.66 -24.91
CA VAL A 672 -6.20 53.08 -23.85
C VAL A 672 -7.07 52.43 -22.77
N LEU A 673 -8.14 53.08 -22.33
CA LEU A 673 -9.10 52.50 -21.37
C LEU A 673 -9.83 51.28 -21.97
N LYS A 674 -10.20 51.33 -23.26
CA LYS A 674 -10.81 50.18 -23.96
C LYS A 674 -9.82 49.03 -24.13
N ALA A 675 -8.57 49.30 -24.48
CA ALA A 675 -7.51 48.30 -24.59
C ALA A 675 -7.16 47.68 -23.23
N ASN A 676 -7.06 48.50 -22.17
CA ASN A 676 -6.86 48.03 -20.80
C ASN A 676 -8.02 47.15 -20.34
N LYS A 677 -9.28 47.58 -20.57
CA LYS A 677 -10.45 46.73 -20.34
C LYS A 677 -10.36 45.41 -21.13
N GLN A 678 -10.06 45.44 -22.43
CA GLN A 678 -9.94 44.24 -23.25
C GLN A 678 -8.80 43.31 -22.79
N ALA A 679 -7.70 43.86 -22.28
CA ALA A 679 -6.62 43.09 -21.68
C ALA A 679 -7.04 42.46 -20.34
N ALA A 680 -7.79 43.17 -19.50
CA ALA A 680 -8.35 42.65 -18.25
C ALA A 680 -9.42 41.56 -18.51
N ASP A 681 -10.39 41.83 -19.39
CA ASP A 681 -11.40 40.86 -19.83
C ASP A 681 -10.74 39.61 -20.45
N GLY A 682 -9.68 39.80 -21.24
CA GLY A 682 -8.88 38.73 -21.83
C GLY A 682 -8.08 37.92 -20.80
N ALA A 683 -7.47 38.58 -19.82
CA ALA A 683 -6.76 37.93 -18.72
C ALA A 683 -7.71 37.12 -17.83
N LEU A 684 -8.88 37.67 -17.50
CA LEU A 684 -9.94 36.96 -16.76
C LEU A 684 -10.46 35.76 -17.54
N SER A 685 -10.67 35.90 -18.86
CA SER A 685 -11.09 34.80 -19.74
C SER A 685 -10.03 33.69 -19.81
N ASN A 686 -8.74 34.05 -19.88
CA ASN A 686 -7.62 33.10 -19.87
C ASN A 686 -7.51 32.36 -18.52
N MET A 687 -7.55 33.09 -17.39
CA MET A 687 -7.54 32.49 -16.05
C MET A 687 -8.77 31.60 -15.80
N LYS A 688 -9.95 32.01 -16.29
CA LYS A 688 -11.16 31.19 -16.24
C LYS A 688 -10.97 29.90 -17.05
N ARG A 689 -10.50 29.98 -18.30
CA ARG A 689 -10.23 28.80 -19.13
C ARG A 689 -9.25 27.87 -18.43
N LYS A 690 -8.11 28.36 -17.94
CA LYS A 690 -7.13 27.54 -17.22
C LYS A 690 -7.75 26.81 -16.03
N TYR A 691 -8.57 27.49 -15.23
CA TYR A 691 -9.29 26.85 -14.13
C TYR A 691 -10.32 25.80 -14.61
N GLU A 692 -10.99 26.02 -15.73
CA GLU A 692 -11.91 25.04 -16.35
C GLU A 692 -11.14 23.82 -16.91
N ASP A 693 -9.99 24.03 -17.56
CA ASP A 693 -9.09 22.99 -18.08
C ASP A 693 -8.46 22.17 -16.93
N GLU A 694 -7.89 22.83 -15.91
CA GLU A 694 -7.34 22.20 -14.70
C GLU A 694 -8.41 21.40 -13.95
N LYS A 695 -9.63 21.94 -13.83
CA LYS A 695 -10.78 21.23 -13.23
C LYS A 695 -11.18 19.99 -14.03
N LEU A 696 -11.10 20.02 -15.36
CA LEU A 696 -11.34 18.84 -16.20
C LEU A 696 -10.25 17.79 -15.99
N VAL A 697 -8.97 18.17 -16.00
CA VAL A 697 -7.84 17.25 -15.75
C VAL A 697 -7.90 16.64 -14.34
N VAL A 698 -8.27 17.42 -13.32
CA VAL A 698 -8.50 16.92 -11.95
C VAL A 698 -9.71 15.96 -11.89
N SER A 699 -10.80 16.27 -12.60
CA SER A 699 -11.97 15.38 -12.68
C SER A 699 -11.62 14.06 -13.38
N GLU A 700 -10.88 14.10 -14.48
CA GLU A 700 -10.41 12.91 -15.20
C GLU A 700 -9.47 12.05 -14.36
N THR A 701 -8.45 12.65 -13.73
CA THR A 701 -7.49 11.90 -12.90
C THR A 701 -8.17 11.29 -11.69
N VAL A 702 -9.09 11.99 -11.03
CA VAL A 702 -9.93 11.42 -9.96
C VAL A 702 -10.78 10.25 -10.47
N ASN A 703 -11.32 10.31 -11.69
CA ASN A 703 -12.11 9.21 -12.27
C ASN A 703 -11.25 8.03 -12.74
N LYS A 704 -10.04 8.27 -13.27
CA LYS A 704 -9.04 7.25 -13.61
C LYS A 704 -8.60 6.49 -12.35
N LEU A 705 -8.20 7.20 -11.30
CA LEU A 705 -7.85 6.61 -9.99
C LEU A 705 -9.03 5.83 -9.35
N ARG A 706 -10.27 6.28 -9.53
CA ARG A 706 -11.48 5.52 -9.09
C ARG A 706 -11.69 4.24 -9.88
N HIS A 707 -11.34 4.22 -11.17
CA HIS A 707 -11.46 3.05 -12.04
C HIS A 707 -10.35 2.03 -11.74
N GLU A 708 -9.11 2.48 -11.62
CA GLU A 708 -7.96 1.67 -11.17
C GLU A 708 -8.22 1.04 -9.79
N LEU A 709 -8.70 1.85 -8.83
CA LEU A 709 -9.09 1.37 -7.48
C LEU A 709 -10.34 0.46 -7.50
N LYS A 710 -11.11 0.44 -8.58
CA LYS A 710 -12.16 -0.56 -8.80
C LYS A 710 -11.55 -1.88 -9.29
N ILE A 711 -10.72 -1.83 -10.34
CA ILE A 711 -10.04 -3.02 -10.91
C ILE A 711 -9.22 -3.73 -9.83
N LEU A 712 -8.38 -3.00 -9.08
CA LEU A 712 -7.56 -3.57 -8.00
C LEU A 712 -8.40 -4.22 -6.87
N LYS A 713 -9.66 -3.83 -6.68
CA LYS A 713 -10.58 -4.50 -5.75
C LYS A 713 -11.20 -5.77 -6.35
N GLU A 714 -11.50 -5.75 -7.65
CA GLU A 714 -11.96 -6.93 -8.39
C GLU A 714 -10.82 -7.97 -8.43
N ASP A 715 -9.57 -7.57 -8.67
CA ASP A 715 -8.37 -8.43 -8.57
C ASP A 715 -8.14 -8.94 -7.14
N THR A 716 -8.27 -8.08 -6.12
CA THR A 716 -8.17 -8.53 -4.72
C THR A 716 -9.23 -9.58 -4.38
N ALA A 717 -10.43 -9.48 -4.97
CA ALA A 717 -11.49 -10.47 -4.81
C ALA A 717 -11.19 -11.78 -5.57
N THR A 718 -10.63 -11.75 -6.78
CA THR A 718 -10.23 -12.96 -7.51
C THR A 718 -9.04 -13.67 -6.86
N PHE A 719 -8.04 -12.94 -6.35
CA PHE A 719 -6.98 -13.53 -5.53
C PHE A 719 -7.52 -14.15 -4.23
N SER A 720 -8.55 -13.54 -3.62
CA SER A 720 -9.20 -14.10 -2.43
C SER A 720 -10.01 -15.37 -2.73
N SER A 721 -10.72 -15.43 -3.86
CA SER A 721 -11.47 -16.63 -4.26
C SER A 721 -10.54 -17.76 -4.71
N LEU A 722 -9.48 -17.46 -5.48
CA LEU A 722 -8.43 -18.43 -5.82
C LEU A 722 -7.77 -19.01 -4.57
N ARG A 723 -7.42 -18.18 -3.58
CA ARG A 723 -6.85 -18.66 -2.31
C ARG A 723 -7.82 -19.57 -1.54
N ALA A 724 -9.12 -19.27 -1.54
CA ALA A 724 -10.12 -20.13 -0.92
C ALA A 724 -10.27 -21.48 -1.65
N VAL A 725 -10.23 -21.49 -2.98
CA VAL A 725 -10.24 -22.73 -3.79
C VAL A 725 -8.99 -23.57 -3.55
N PHE A 726 -7.81 -22.93 -3.46
CA PHE A 726 -6.56 -23.64 -3.12
C PHE A 726 -6.60 -24.22 -1.69
N ALA A 727 -7.16 -23.50 -0.72
CA ALA A 727 -7.33 -24.01 0.65
C ALA A 727 -8.24 -25.24 0.67
N SER A 728 -9.44 -25.16 0.08
CA SER A 728 -10.38 -26.29 -0.05
C SER A 728 -9.72 -27.52 -0.67
N ARG A 729 -8.88 -27.33 -1.70
CA ARG A 729 -8.16 -28.42 -2.36
C ARG A 729 -7.03 -29.00 -1.51
N CYS A 730 -6.39 -28.20 -0.65
CA CYS A 730 -5.43 -28.70 0.33
C CYS A 730 -6.15 -29.53 1.40
N ASP A 731 -7.33 -29.08 1.86
CA ASP A 731 -8.15 -29.83 2.82
C ASP A 731 -8.63 -31.17 2.23
N GLU A 732 -9.05 -31.19 0.96
CA GLU A 732 -9.33 -32.43 0.20
C GLU A 732 -8.13 -33.40 0.19
N TYR A 733 -6.91 -32.91 -0.07
CA TYR A 733 -5.69 -33.74 -0.06
C TYR A 733 -5.32 -34.22 1.35
N ILE A 734 -5.55 -33.43 2.39
CA ILE A 734 -5.36 -33.83 3.79
C ILE A 734 -6.34 -34.96 4.17
N LEU A 735 -7.60 -34.86 3.73
CA LEU A 735 -8.60 -35.91 3.94
C LEU A 735 -8.23 -37.20 3.19
N GLN A 736 -7.80 -37.12 1.92
CA GLN A 736 -7.34 -38.29 1.15
C GLN A 736 -6.12 -38.97 1.79
N LEU A 737 -5.14 -38.20 2.28
CA LEU A 737 -3.99 -38.74 3.01
C LEU A 737 -4.42 -39.40 4.32
N SER A 738 -5.40 -38.82 5.04
CA SER A 738 -5.95 -39.39 6.28
C SER A 738 -6.68 -40.71 6.02
N GLU A 739 -7.46 -40.80 4.94
CA GLU A 739 -8.14 -42.03 4.52
C GLU A 739 -7.14 -43.13 4.17
N ILE A 740 -6.11 -42.83 3.37
CA ILE A 740 -5.05 -43.79 3.01
C ILE A 740 -4.28 -44.26 4.24
N GLN A 741 -4.01 -43.38 5.21
CA GLN A 741 -3.40 -43.76 6.50
C GLN A 741 -4.32 -44.68 7.33
N GLN A 742 -5.63 -44.43 7.34
CA GLN A 742 -6.60 -45.29 8.02
C GLN A 742 -6.70 -46.68 7.35
N GLN A 743 -6.71 -46.74 6.01
CA GLN A 743 -6.66 -47.99 5.25
C GLN A 743 -5.37 -48.77 5.52
N LEU A 744 -4.21 -48.09 5.55
CA LEU A 744 -2.92 -48.70 5.90
C LEU A 744 -2.95 -49.31 7.31
N ALA A 745 -3.47 -48.58 8.30
CA ALA A 745 -3.57 -49.05 9.69
C ALA A 745 -4.45 -50.29 9.81
N ALA A 746 -5.59 -50.33 9.10
CA ALA A 746 -6.46 -51.51 9.06
C ALA A 746 -5.74 -52.73 8.47
N VAL A 747 -5.03 -52.58 7.34
CA VAL A 747 -4.24 -53.65 6.72
C VAL A 747 -3.08 -54.10 7.62
N GLU A 748 -2.48 -53.18 8.41
CA GLU A 748 -1.50 -53.57 9.43
C GLU A 748 -2.11 -54.40 10.57
N ASP A 749 -3.33 -54.11 11.01
CA ASP A 749 -4.00 -54.87 12.07
C ASP A 749 -4.50 -56.24 11.57
N GLU A 750 -4.95 -56.33 10.32
CA GLU A 750 -5.17 -57.63 9.64
C GLU A 750 -3.87 -58.44 9.57
N LYS A 751 -2.75 -57.82 9.18
CA LYS A 751 -1.42 -58.44 9.13
C LYS A 751 -0.92 -58.89 10.51
N LYS A 752 -1.18 -58.12 11.58
CA LYS A 752 -0.91 -58.52 12.98
C LYS A 752 -1.78 -59.74 13.37
N THR A 753 -3.05 -59.74 12.99
CA THR A 753 -4.00 -60.83 13.23
C THR A 753 -3.58 -62.11 12.51
N LEU A 754 -3.25 -62.05 11.21
CA LEU A 754 -2.72 -63.16 10.42
C LEU A 754 -1.42 -63.72 11.00
N LYS A 755 -0.50 -62.85 11.47
CA LYS A 755 0.74 -63.26 12.15
C LYS A 755 0.47 -63.98 13.47
N SER A 756 -0.56 -63.55 14.22
CA SER A 756 -1.00 -64.23 15.46
C SER A 756 -1.57 -65.62 15.15
N LEU A 757 -2.47 -65.72 14.16
CA LEU A 757 -3.04 -67.00 13.71
C LEU A 757 -1.96 -67.97 13.19
N LEU A 758 -0.99 -67.49 12.42
CA LEU A 758 0.14 -68.29 11.96
C LEU A 758 1.01 -68.79 13.13
N SER A 759 1.25 -67.95 14.13
CA SER A 759 2.01 -68.32 15.33
C SER A 759 1.29 -69.40 16.14
N LEU A 760 -0.04 -69.27 16.30
CA LEU A 760 -0.89 -70.27 16.94
C LEU A 760 -0.91 -71.59 16.15
N ALA A 761 -1.01 -71.55 14.81
CA ALA A 761 -0.96 -72.73 13.96
C ALA A 761 0.41 -73.46 14.04
N ILE A 762 1.52 -72.71 14.12
CA ILE A 762 2.86 -73.29 14.34
C ILE A 762 2.94 -73.94 15.74
N GLN A 763 2.37 -73.31 16.78
CA GLN A 763 2.32 -73.89 18.13
C GLN A 763 1.47 -75.17 18.17
N GLN A 764 0.30 -75.16 17.54
CA GLN A 764 -0.57 -76.34 17.40
C GLN A 764 0.14 -77.46 16.63
N LYS A 765 0.79 -77.15 15.50
CA LYS A 765 1.58 -78.13 14.74
C LYS A 765 2.68 -78.74 15.60
N ARG A 766 3.47 -77.92 16.32
CA ARG A 766 4.52 -78.41 17.23
C ARG A 766 3.95 -79.31 18.33
N ALA A 767 2.82 -78.95 18.95
CA ALA A 767 2.18 -79.76 19.97
C ALA A 767 1.62 -81.10 19.43
N LEU A 768 1.19 -81.14 18.16
CA LEU A 768 0.81 -82.37 17.47
C LEU A 768 2.04 -83.23 17.13
N THR A 769 3.12 -82.63 16.61
CA THR A 769 4.39 -83.32 16.37
C THR A 769 4.95 -83.93 17.65
N GLN A 770 4.99 -83.20 18.76
CA GLN A 770 5.41 -83.72 20.08
C GLN A 770 4.54 -84.87 20.59
N ARG A 771 3.24 -84.89 20.25
CA ARG A 771 2.35 -86.02 20.57
C ARG A 771 2.61 -87.24 19.68
N LEU A 772 2.95 -87.03 18.40
CA LEU A 772 3.34 -88.11 17.50
C LEU A 772 4.71 -88.69 17.91
N GLU A 773 5.71 -87.85 18.17
CA GLU A 773 7.01 -88.24 18.74
C GLU A 773 6.84 -89.02 20.04
N ALA A 774 5.93 -88.62 20.93
CA ALA A 774 5.64 -89.34 22.17
C ALA A 774 4.91 -90.69 21.96
N LEU A 775 4.13 -90.85 20.89
CA LEU A 775 3.50 -92.12 20.50
C LEU A 775 4.49 -93.05 19.79
N GLU A 776 5.36 -92.52 18.93
CA GLU A 776 6.45 -93.26 18.30
C GLU A 776 7.50 -93.69 19.33
N ALA A 777 7.79 -92.87 20.34
CA ALA A 777 8.62 -93.26 21.48
C ALA A 777 7.95 -94.39 22.31
N GLN A 778 6.62 -94.38 22.44
CA GLN A 778 5.87 -95.48 23.07
C GLN A 778 5.86 -96.76 22.24
N SER A 779 5.84 -96.69 20.90
CA SER A 779 5.92 -97.88 20.04
C SER A 779 7.34 -98.44 19.90
N ASN A 780 8.38 -97.62 20.12
CA ASN A 780 9.78 -98.02 20.02
C ASN A 780 10.42 -98.42 21.37
N LEU A 781 9.64 -98.49 22.45
CA LEU A 781 10.10 -98.98 23.76
C LEU A 781 9.96 -100.51 23.87
N PRO A 782 11.05 -101.27 24.15
CA PRO A 782 10.97 -102.71 24.34
C PRO A 782 10.27 -103.06 25.67
N LEU A 783 9.58 -104.21 25.67
CA LEU A 783 8.82 -104.73 26.81
C LEU A 783 9.72 -105.21 27.98
N ASN A 784 10.22 -104.30 28.81
CA ASN A 784 10.38 -104.53 30.26
C ASN A 784 10.88 -103.32 31.07
N SER A 785 10.09 -102.87 32.05
CA SER A 785 10.47 -102.82 33.49
C SER A 785 9.43 -102.01 34.30
N GLN A 786 9.42 -102.19 35.63
CA GLN A 786 8.42 -101.60 36.53
C GLN A 786 8.99 -100.47 37.43
N ALA A 787 8.05 -99.66 37.93
CA ALA A 787 7.99 -99.11 39.29
C ALA A 787 8.68 -97.76 39.67
N LYS A 788 7.77 -96.80 39.96
CA LYS A 788 7.68 -95.99 41.20
C LYS A 788 8.52 -94.71 41.40
N PHE A 789 7.89 -93.82 42.18
CA PHE A 789 8.36 -92.61 42.87
C PHE A 789 8.71 -91.38 42.01
N GLY A 790 8.44 -90.18 42.55
CA GLY A 790 8.66 -88.91 41.85
C GLY A 790 7.71 -87.75 42.21
N SER A 791 7.34 -87.56 43.49
CA SER A 791 6.63 -86.35 43.94
C SER A 791 7.62 -85.24 44.31
N GLU A 792 7.47 -84.01 43.79
CA GLU A 792 7.43 -82.74 44.56
C GLU A 792 7.69 -81.44 43.75
N SER A 793 6.69 -80.56 43.74
CA SER A 793 6.80 -79.12 44.04
C SER A 793 7.52 -78.11 43.10
N LYS A 794 7.03 -76.86 43.18
CA LYS A 794 7.65 -75.56 42.79
C LYS A 794 7.72 -75.24 41.28
N GLY A 795 7.30 -74.06 40.81
CA GLY A 795 6.55 -73.03 41.56
C GLY A 795 6.35 -71.67 40.87
N ARG A 796 5.39 -70.92 41.46
CA ARG A 796 5.00 -69.50 41.23
C ARG A 796 4.37 -69.12 39.88
N PRO A 797 3.36 -68.21 39.90
CA PRO A 797 2.84 -67.55 38.70
C PRO A 797 3.65 -66.29 38.36
N PHE A 798 3.45 -65.75 37.15
CA PHE A 798 3.74 -64.35 36.85
C PHE A 798 2.51 -63.67 36.25
N LYS A 799 2.25 -62.43 36.67
CA LYS A 799 1.16 -61.58 36.18
C LYS A 799 1.71 -60.50 35.23
N SER A 800 0.78 -59.88 34.52
CA SER A 800 0.81 -58.47 34.05
C SER A 800 1.82 -58.03 32.98
N ASN A 801 1.23 -57.75 31.81
CA ASN A 801 1.28 -56.47 31.07
C ASN A 801 2.32 -56.24 29.96
N TRP A 802 1.90 -55.38 29.04
CA TRP A 802 2.64 -54.62 28.02
C TRP A 802 3.21 -55.39 26.82
N ARG A 803 2.38 -55.59 25.80
CA ARG A 803 2.13 -54.52 24.80
C ARG A 803 0.67 -54.56 24.33
#